data_AF-A0A5B9MJ65-F1
#
_entry.id   AF-A0A5B9MJ65-F1
#
_cell.length_a   1.000
_cell.length_b   1.000
_cell.length_c   1.000
_cell.angle_alpha   90.00
_cell.angle_beta   90.00
_cell.angle_gamma   90.00
#
_symmetry.space_group_name_H-M   'P 1'
#
loop_
_entity.id
_entity.type
_entity.pdbx_description
1 polymer ?
#
loop_
_entity_poly.entity_id
_entity_poly.type
_entity_poly.pdbx_seq_one_letter_code
_entity_poly.pdbx_strand_id
1 'polypeptide(L)'
;MSVDLYAVCPCGNGKKIKFCKCKDSVGQMDQVLKMIEGGQIVPGMDRLKSILEEHPDAAWALAIRGRLLLDLREYESLSENAERFIRLQPSNPLALTQRAAAQVFRQDVQGATDSLLEALNESGQEIDAFLMDVALIVAMGLAQSGVILSARVYSLLAISSQGYDNDQANAFLSELDTSPGVNHLLKSVPKLIERAPDAEWGERYDEAVGLLRSNRVLLAQDKFESLRRTAPQQPAVLSGLFHCAVWRGDLERQSETATQLSQIESLDSLTRQRYRAISCLLSPIGTLSVNAQSVHVEFDDVEQAEMALIASDRTEQLTAQRLSQIQVPEGEVRPRSAFFVSDRPLQSNDEDVPAAECPTSIALAAVYGRQTDRSAQVIVHQVTEDRVEAVKGILLAAIPDGKVVMDEPHPIPLFFALDDRPIRQAQPKSMAEFARFNRAFAASHDGKRACELPLPMLGGKSLAEVAEDDTLAFERAVVVRVLEGRERLVSLPGALADLCRISKVDPLPELQPTDETFGDLEAIDFFRVNPDQLSATPLYVLASNARATGGMTACNRFASKLVEKVTAGGNENEARMAMEGYILQMMSTQEPSESIAIGDKAIEFAKAHQLNFASILLARLELCLSLSDQDGFRQTIMEIEKNYGNDPAVMARVQQLLMQLGIIRPDGSLREAPGGPAAAATEFTPAAPPEERSGGVWTPDSPETPNPSAGGEGSKLWVPGMD
;
A
#
# COMPACT_ATOMS: atom_id res chain seq x y z
N MET A 1 -18.42 -3.20 38.05
CA MET A 1 -19.86 -2.95 38.29
C MET A 1 -20.64 -4.20 37.89
N SER A 2 -21.90 -4.37 38.30
CA SER A 2 -22.74 -5.47 37.82
C SER A 2 -23.22 -5.19 36.39
N VAL A 3 -23.30 -6.20 35.52
CA VAL A 3 -23.88 -6.09 34.16
C VAL A 3 -25.25 -5.38 34.19
N ASP A 4 -25.39 -4.32 33.40
CA ASP A 4 -26.64 -3.57 33.27
C ASP A 4 -27.67 -4.36 32.44
N LEU A 5 -28.81 -4.71 33.04
CA LEU A 5 -29.91 -5.42 32.38
C LEU A 5 -30.53 -4.64 31.21
N TYR A 6 -30.31 -3.33 31.14
CA TYR A 6 -30.78 -2.45 30.07
C TYR A 6 -29.76 -2.27 28.94
N ALA A 7 -28.54 -2.78 29.10
CA ALA A 7 -27.55 -2.84 28.02
C ALA A 7 -27.97 -3.86 26.94
N VAL A 8 -27.45 -3.65 25.73
CA VAL A 8 -27.59 -4.62 24.62
C VAL A 8 -26.93 -5.93 25.02
N CYS A 9 -27.59 -7.05 24.73
CA CYS A 9 -27.09 -8.36 25.12
C CYS A 9 -25.85 -8.75 24.30
N PRO A 10 -24.75 -9.21 24.95
CA PRO A 10 -23.52 -9.59 24.25
C PRO A 10 -23.66 -10.85 23.39
N CYS A 11 -24.83 -11.50 23.38
CA CYS A 11 -25.13 -12.55 22.41
C CYS A 11 -25.35 -12.05 20.99
N GLY A 12 -25.43 -10.73 20.75
CA GLY A 12 -25.52 -10.16 19.41
C GLY A 12 -26.90 -10.15 18.77
N ASN A 13 -27.97 -10.50 19.50
CA ASN A 13 -29.32 -10.54 18.93
C ASN A 13 -30.05 -9.17 18.85
N GLY A 14 -29.34 -8.08 19.15
CA GLY A 14 -29.89 -6.72 19.15
C GLY A 14 -30.89 -6.39 20.27
N LYS A 15 -31.20 -7.32 21.18
CA LYS A 15 -32.14 -7.09 22.30
C LYS A 15 -31.37 -6.69 23.56
N LYS A 16 -31.99 -5.83 24.38
CA LYS A 16 -31.53 -5.58 25.75
C LYS A 16 -31.54 -6.88 26.57
N ILE A 17 -30.60 -7.04 27.49
CA ILE A 17 -30.45 -8.28 28.29
C ILE A 17 -31.77 -8.71 28.94
N LYS A 18 -32.51 -7.79 29.57
CA LYS A 18 -33.81 -8.09 30.19
C LYS A 18 -34.87 -8.68 29.25
N PHE A 19 -34.74 -8.45 27.93
CA PHE A 19 -35.63 -8.96 26.89
C PHE A 19 -35.01 -10.11 26.08
N CYS A 20 -33.81 -10.55 26.46
CA CYS A 20 -33.09 -11.65 25.85
C CYS A 20 -33.27 -12.94 26.67
N LYS A 21 -33.14 -14.10 26.02
CA LYS A 21 -33.06 -15.40 26.70
C LYS A 21 -31.85 -15.49 27.66
N CYS A 22 -30.81 -14.70 27.42
CA CYS A 22 -29.61 -14.69 28.27
C CYS A 22 -29.78 -14.00 29.63
N LYS A 23 -30.94 -13.41 29.94
CA LYS A 23 -31.20 -12.74 31.23
C LYS A 23 -30.97 -13.64 32.44
N ASP A 24 -31.16 -14.95 32.28
CA ASP A 24 -31.02 -15.92 33.36
C ASP A 24 -29.53 -16.25 33.64
N SER A 25 -28.62 -15.87 32.73
CA SER A 25 -27.17 -16.09 32.85
C SER A 25 -26.39 -14.87 33.33
N VAL A 26 -27.06 -13.80 33.79
CA VAL A 26 -26.41 -12.50 34.10
C VAL A 26 -25.31 -12.64 35.15
N GLY A 27 -25.49 -13.50 36.16
CA GLY A 27 -24.45 -13.75 37.18
C GLY A 27 -23.20 -14.43 36.62
N GLN A 28 -23.37 -15.42 35.73
CA GLN A 28 -22.25 -16.07 35.05
C GLN A 28 -21.55 -15.12 34.07
N MET A 29 -22.34 -14.31 33.36
CA MET A 29 -21.84 -13.29 32.42
C MET A 29 -21.00 -12.23 33.13
N ASP A 30 -21.47 -11.71 34.26
CA ASP A 30 -20.75 -10.73 35.08
C ASP A 30 -19.40 -11.27 35.59
N GLN A 31 -19.35 -12.55 35.97
CA GLN A 31 -18.10 -13.21 36.37
C GLN A 31 -17.11 -13.29 35.22
N VAL A 32 -17.55 -13.76 34.05
CA VAL A 32 -16.69 -13.90 32.86
C VAL A 32 -16.18 -12.54 32.40
N LEU A 33 -17.05 -11.53 32.29
CA LEU A 33 -16.65 -10.19 31.85
C LEU A 33 -15.64 -9.56 32.81
N LYS A 34 -15.81 -9.70 34.13
CA LYS A 34 -14.83 -9.23 35.12
C LYS A 34 -13.47 -9.93 35.00
N MET A 35 -13.46 -11.23 34.71
CA MET A 35 -12.21 -11.95 34.46
C MET A 35 -11.49 -11.38 33.25
N ILE A 36 -12.21 -11.17 32.14
CA ILE A 36 -11.65 -10.64 30.89
C ILE A 36 -11.15 -9.20 31.10
N GLU A 37 -11.96 -8.32 31.69
CA GLU A 37 -11.59 -6.94 32.03
C GLU A 37 -10.38 -6.89 32.98
N GLY A 38 -10.26 -7.87 33.88
CA GLY A 38 -9.13 -8.04 34.79
C GLY A 38 -7.88 -8.68 34.16
N GLY A 39 -7.85 -8.90 32.84
CA GLY A 39 -6.73 -9.52 32.12
C GLY A 39 -6.60 -11.03 32.29
N GLN A 40 -7.55 -11.68 32.96
CA GLN A 40 -7.56 -13.13 33.22
C GLN A 40 -8.20 -13.88 32.04
N ILE A 41 -7.59 -13.76 30.85
CA ILE A 41 -8.15 -14.30 29.59
C ILE A 41 -8.26 -15.83 29.61
N VAL A 42 -7.19 -16.53 30.04
CA VAL A 42 -7.19 -18.01 30.10
C VAL A 42 -8.23 -18.55 31.09
N PRO A 43 -8.30 -18.07 32.36
CA PRO A 43 -9.38 -18.44 33.27
C PRO A 43 -10.80 -18.11 32.74
N GLY A 44 -10.95 -16.96 32.06
CA GLY A 44 -12.20 -16.59 31.40
C GLY A 44 -12.61 -17.59 30.32
N MET A 45 -11.65 -18.05 29.51
CA MET A 45 -11.85 -19.08 28.47
C MET A 45 -12.24 -20.43 29.05
N ASP A 46 -11.58 -20.88 30.12
CA ASP A 46 -11.93 -22.12 30.83
C ASP A 46 -13.34 -22.04 31.41
N ARG A 47 -13.71 -20.88 31.97
CA ARG A 47 -15.06 -20.65 32.49
C ARG A 47 -16.12 -20.69 31.39
N LEU A 48 -15.85 -20.06 30.25
CA LEU A 48 -16.72 -20.12 29.06
C LEU A 48 -16.87 -21.56 28.54
N LYS A 49 -15.80 -22.35 28.55
CA LYS A 49 -15.85 -23.77 28.16
C LYS A 49 -16.76 -24.58 29.11
N SER A 50 -16.59 -24.43 30.42
CA SER A 50 -17.45 -25.09 31.43
C SER A 50 -18.93 -24.71 31.25
N ILE A 51 -19.22 -23.42 31.00
CA ILE A 51 -20.60 -22.97 30.72
C ILE A 51 -21.16 -23.63 29.46
N LEU A 52 -20.35 -23.81 28.41
CA LEU A 52 -20.77 -24.44 27.16
C LEU A 52 -20.89 -25.97 27.21
N GLU A 53 -20.34 -26.59 28.26
CA GLU A 53 -20.57 -28.00 28.59
C GLU A 53 -21.91 -28.18 29.31
N GLU A 54 -22.24 -27.30 30.26
CA GLU A 54 -23.51 -27.30 31.02
C GLU A 54 -24.70 -26.79 30.19
N HIS A 55 -24.47 -25.74 29.39
CA HIS A 55 -25.47 -25.04 28.58
C HIS A 55 -24.99 -24.91 27.14
N PRO A 56 -25.15 -25.98 26.33
CA PRO A 56 -24.55 -26.04 25.01
C PRO A 56 -25.01 -24.98 24.00
N ASP A 57 -26.15 -24.36 24.23
CA ASP A 57 -26.79 -23.35 23.39
C ASP A 57 -26.66 -21.91 23.94
N ALA A 58 -25.79 -21.69 24.93
CA ALA A 58 -25.52 -20.37 25.51
C ALA A 58 -24.87 -19.42 24.48
N ALA A 59 -25.70 -18.75 23.68
CA ALA A 59 -25.27 -17.86 22.60
C ALA A 59 -24.31 -16.74 23.04
N TRP A 60 -24.50 -16.17 24.24
CA TRP A 60 -23.60 -15.16 24.78
C TRP A 60 -22.19 -15.71 25.06
N ALA A 61 -22.09 -16.98 25.49
CA ALA A 61 -20.82 -17.62 25.77
C ALA A 61 -20.09 -17.97 24.47
N LEU A 62 -20.81 -18.44 23.44
CA LEU A 62 -20.25 -18.65 22.09
C LEU A 62 -19.76 -17.33 21.46
N ALA A 63 -20.53 -16.24 21.65
CA ALA A 63 -20.17 -14.91 21.15
C ALA A 63 -18.85 -14.41 21.77
N ILE A 64 -18.76 -14.38 23.11
CA ILE A 64 -17.55 -13.92 23.81
C ILE A 64 -16.36 -14.85 23.51
N ARG A 65 -16.58 -16.18 23.56
CA ARG A 65 -15.52 -17.15 23.31
C ARG A 65 -14.90 -17.00 21.92
N GLY A 66 -15.71 -16.82 20.88
CA GLY A 66 -15.18 -16.66 19.52
C GLY A 66 -14.37 -15.36 19.35
N ARG A 67 -14.76 -14.26 20.01
CA ARG A 67 -13.94 -13.04 20.02
C ARG A 67 -12.57 -13.28 20.66
N LEU A 68 -12.55 -13.90 21.84
CA LEU A 68 -11.29 -14.22 22.53
C LEU A 68 -10.41 -15.18 21.73
N LEU A 69 -11.00 -16.17 21.04
CA LEU A 69 -10.26 -17.07 20.17
C LEU A 69 -9.60 -16.35 19.00
N LEU A 70 -10.26 -15.33 18.45
CA LEU A 70 -9.65 -14.48 17.42
C LEU A 70 -8.48 -13.67 17.99
N ASP A 71 -8.67 -13.02 19.15
CA ASP A 71 -7.64 -12.22 19.81
C ASP A 71 -6.40 -13.06 20.17
N LEU A 72 -6.62 -14.33 20.58
CA LEU A 72 -5.58 -15.32 20.88
C LEU A 72 -4.99 -15.99 19.63
N ARG A 73 -5.52 -15.71 18.44
CA ARG A 73 -5.12 -16.33 17.15
C ARG A 73 -5.29 -17.85 17.11
N GLU A 74 -6.26 -18.38 17.84
CA GLU A 74 -6.60 -19.80 17.94
C GLU A 74 -7.62 -20.19 16.84
N TYR A 75 -7.19 -20.15 15.58
CA TYR A 75 -8.08 -20.19 14.41
C TYR A 75 -8.84 -21.50 14.22
N GLU A 76 -8.24 -22.65 14.57
CA GLU A 76 -8.93 -23.95 14.49
C GLU A 76 -10.10 -23.98 15.47
N SER A 77 -9.84 -23.61 16.73
CA SER A 77 -10.87 -23.51 17.77
C SER A 77 -11.93 -22.45 17.45
N LEU A 78 -11.54 -21.32 16.85
CA LEU A 78 -12.48 -20.30 16.37
C LEU A 78 -13.43 -20.90 15.34
N SER A 79 -12.91 -21.69 14.39
CA SER A 79 -13.72 -22.31 13.35
C SER A 79 -14.75 -23.27 13.93
N GLU A 80 -14.35 -24.13 14.87
CA GLU A 80 -15.27 -25.03 15.56
C GLU A 80 -16.35 -24.27 16.35
N ASN A 81 -15.96 -23.18 17.04
CA ASN A 81 -16.88 -22.32 17.76
C ASN A 81 -17.89 -21.65 16.82
N ALA A 82 -17.42 -21.10 15.70
CA ALA A 82 -18.24 -20.45 14.70
C ALA A 82 -19.24 -21.42 14.06
N GLU A 83 -18.80 -22.62 13.67
CA GLU A 83 -19.64 -23.68 13.11
C GLU A 83 -20.75 -24.12 14.08
N ARG A 84 -20.43 -24.20 15.38
CA ARG A 84 -21.42 -24.47 16.43
C ARG A 84 -22.39 -23.30 16.60
N PHE A 85 -21.88 -22.07 16.64
CA PHE A 85 -22.69 -20.89 16.89
C PHE A 85 -23.68 -20.63 15.76
N ILE A 86 -23.23 -20.68 14.51
CA ILE A 86 -24.11 -20.47 13.35
C ILE A 86 -25.17 -21.57 13.23
N ARG A 87 -24.87 -22.82 13.59
CA ARG A 87 -25.86 -23.91 13.59
C ARG A 87 -27.00 -23.66 14.58
N LEU A 88 -26.68 -23.08 15.73
CA LEU A 88 -27.65 -22.80 16.79
C LEU A 88 -28.41 -21.48 16.55
N GLN A 89 -27.74 -20.50 15.95
CA GLN A 89 -28.27 -19.16 15.71
C GLN A 89 -27.92 -18.67 14.29
N PRO A 90 -28.57 -19.19 13.24
CA PRO A 90 -28.16 -18.97 11.84
C PRO A 90 -28.22 -17.52 11.35
N SER A 91 -29.11 -16.70 11.91
CA SER A 91 -29.28 -15.29 11.55
C SER A 91 -28.69 -14.34 12.59
N ASN A 92 -27.85 -14.84 13.50
CA ASN A 92 -27.23 -13.98 14.50
C ASN A 92 -26.02 -13.27 13.88
N PRO A 93 -25.98 -11.91 13.91
CA PRO A 93 -24.89 -11.15 13.33
C PRO A 93 -23.51 -11.60 13.82
N LEU A 94 -23.33 -11.83 15.14
CA LEU A 94 -22.03 -12.25 15.68
C LEU A 94 -21.66 -13.68 15.29
N ALA A 95 -22.64 -14.57 15.11
CA ALA A 95 -22.36 -15.92 14.59
C ALA A 95 -21.86 -15.86 13.15
N LEU A 96 -22.48 -15.01 12.32
CA LEU A 96 -22.08 -14.74 10.94
C LEU A 96 -20.70 -14.07 10.88
N THR A 97 -20.42 -13.11 11.77
CA THR A 97 -19.12 -12.45 11.91
C THR A 97 -18.01 -13.45 12.27
N GLN A 98 -18.23 -14.34 13.24
CA GLN A 98 -17.24 -15.36 13.59
C GLN A 98 -17.01 -16.35 12.44
N ARG A 99 -18.07 -16.69 11.70
CA ARG A 99 -17.95 -17.53 10.49
C ARG A 99 -17.10 -16.83 9.44
N ALA A 100 -17.32 -15.54 9.19
CA ALA A 100 -16.52 -14.75 8.27
C ALA A 100 -15.03 -14.74 8.69
N ALA A 101 -14.73 -14.48 9.97
CA ALA A 101 -13.37 -14.52 10.48
C ALA A 101 -12.71 -15.89 10.25
N ALA A 102 -13.39 -16.99 10.60
CA ALA A 102 -12.89 -18.34 10.39
C ALA A 102 -12.61 -18.66 8.91
N GLN A 103 -13.47 -18.17 8.00
CA GLN A 103 -13.31 -18.38 6.55
C GLN A 103 -12.08 -17.68 5.98
N VAL A 104 -11.74 -16.46 6.43
CA VAL A 104 -10.51 -15.79 5.98
C VAL A 104 -9.27 -16.62 6.30
N PHE A 105 -9.17 -17.18 7.51
CA PHE A 105 -8.02 -18.02 7.90
C PHE A 105 -7.96 -19.37 7.17
N ARG A 106 -9.09 -19.84 6.63
CA ARG A 106 -9.16 -21.00 5.72
C ARG A 106 -8.93 -20.62 4.25
N GLN A 107 -8.52 -19.38 3.97
CA GLN A 107 -8.34 -18.81 2.62
C GLN A 107 -9.63 -18.78 1.77
N ASP A 108 -10.80 -18.86 2.41
CA ASP A 108 -12.11 -18.69 1.77
C ASP A 108 -12.57 -17.22 1.89
N VAL A 109 -11.88 -16.33 1.19
CA VAL A 109 -12.16 -14.88 1.25
C VAL A 109 -13.55 -14.54 0.69
N GLN A 110 -13.99 -15.25 -0.35
CA GLN A 110 -15.32 -15.04 -0.94
C GLN A 110 -16.42 -15.42 0.04
N GLY A 111 -16.34 -16.61 0.64
CA GLY A 111 -17.31 -17.04 1.65
C GLY A 111 -17.30 -16.15 2.89
N ALA A 112 -16.12 -15.64 3.29
CA ALA A 112 -16.02 -14.66 4.36
C ALA A 112 -16.76 -13.35 4.03
N THR A 113 -16.62 -12.88 2.79
CA THR A 113 -17.29 -11.67 2.30
C THR A 113 -18.81 -11.84 2.30
N ASP A 114 -19.32 -12.97 1.79
CA ASP A 114 -20.75 -13.30 1.82
C ASP A 114 -21.29 -13.37 3.27
N SER A 115 -20.57 -14.04 4.18
CA SER A 115 -20.93 -14.10 5.60
C SER A 115 -20.95 -12.74 6.28
N LEU A 116 -20.01 -11.86 5.94
CA LEU A 116 -19.95 -10.50 6.49
C LEU A 116 -21.11 -9.63 5.99
N LEU A 117 -21.50 -9.78 4.72
CA LEU A 117 -22.68 -9.11 4.17
C LEU A 117 -23.99 -9.62 4.77
N GLU A 118 -24.10 -10.93 5.02
CA GLU A 118 -25.22 -11.49 5.79
C GLU A 118 -25.26 -10.89 7.20
N ALA A 119 -24.11 -10.80 7.88
CA ALA A 119 -24.02 -10.19 9.21
C ALA A 119 -24.49 -8.73 9.18
N LEU A 120 -24.02 -7.92 8.22
CA LEU A 120 -24.47 -6.53 8.02
C LEU A 120 -25.98 -6.46 7.73
N ASN A 121 -26.54 -7.43 7.01
CA ASN A 121 -27.96 -7.48 6.71
C ASN A 121 -28.83 -7.84 7.92
N GLU A 122 -28.32 -8.65 8.83
CA GLU A 122 -28.99 -8.99 10.09
C GLU A 122 -28.71 -7.98 11.21
N SER A 123 -27.68 -7.15 11.07
CA SER A 123 -27.39 -6.06 12.02
C SER A 123 -28.53 -5.04 12.07
N GLY A 124 -28.80 -4.57 13.30
CA GLY A 124 -29.73 -3.46 13.55
C GLY A 124 -29.08 -2.10 13.28
N GLN A 125 -29.58 -1.06 13.96
CA GLN A 125 -29.01 0.30 13.83
C GLN A 125 -27.61 0.42 14.46
N GLU A 126 -27.33 -0.37 15.51
CA GLU A 126 -26.01 -0.42 16.14
C GLU A 126 -25.23 -1.60 15.59
N ILE A 127 -24.09 -1.32 14.97
CA ILE A 127 -23.15 -2.32 14.47
C ILE A 127 -22.12 -2.61 15.56
N ASP A 128 -21.87 -3.89 15.82
CA ASP A 128 -20.90 -4.33 16.84
C ASP A 128 -19.46 -4.06 16.37
N ALA A 129 -18.59 -3.60 17.28
CA ALA A 129 -17.18 -3.35 16.99
C ALA A 129 -16.45 -4.59 16.45
N PHE A 130 -16.83 -5.79 16.89
CA PHE A 130 -16.28 -7.04 16.38
C PHE A 130 -16.58 -7.26 14.89
N LEU A 131 -17.73 -6.76 14.39
CA LEU A 131 -18.02 -6.80 12.96
C LEU A 131 -17.02 -5.95 12.17
N MET A 132 -16.61 -4.80 12.71
CA MET A 132 -15.63 -3.91 12.08
C MET A 132 -14.21 -4.49 12.13
N ASP A 133 -13.83 -5.15 13.22
CA ASP A 133 -12.57 -5.90 13.32
C ASP A 133 -12.48 -6.96 12.21
N VAL A 134 -13.56 -7.72 12.01
CA VAL A 134 -13.62 -8.74 10.95
C VAL A 134 -13.74 -8.13 9.55
N ALA A 135 -14.40 -6.97 9.39
CA ALA A 135 -14.39 -6.24 8.12
C ALA A 135 -12.97 -5.85 7.69
N LEU A 136 -12.11 -5.43 8.63
CA LEU A 136 -10.71 -5.18 8.35
C LEU A 136 -9.95 -6.45 7.94
N ILE A 137 -10.19 -7.58 8.62
CA ILE A 137 -9.58 -8.88 8.25
C ILE A 137 -10.01 -9.32 6.84
N VAL A 138 -11.28 -9.15 6.50
CA VAL A 138 -11.80 -9.42 5.14
C VAL A 138 -11.17 -8.47 4.13
N ALA A 139 -11.02 -7.18 4.45
CA ALA A 139 -10.35 -6.21 3.60
C ALA A 139 -8.90 -6.62 3.27
N MET A 140 -8.15 -7.07 4.29
CA MET A 140 -6.78 -7.58 4.12
C MET A 140 -6.74 -8.82 3.23
N GLY A 141 -7.65 -9.79 3.42
CA GLY A 141 -7.74 -10.98 2.58
C GLY A 141 -8.08 -10.66 1.12
N LEU A 142 -8.97 -9.69 0.89
CA LEU A 142 -9.32 -9.19 -0.44
C LEU A 142 -8.12 -8.51 -1.11
N ALA A 143 -7.36 -7.68 -0.39
CA ALA A 143 -6.18 -7.01 -0.93
C ALA A 143 -5.06 -8.02 -1.30
N GLN A 144 -4.83 -9.03 -0.45
CA GLN A 144 -3.89 -10.12 -0.75
C GLN A 144 -4.29 -10.91 -2.00
N SER A 145 -5.60 -11.00 -2.27
CA SER A 145 -6.15 -11.63 -3.47
C SER A 145 -6.25 -10.69 -4.68
N GLY A 146 -5.77 -9.45 -4.57
CA GLY A 146 -5.80 -8.45 -5.65
C GLY A 146 -7.17 -7.78 -5.89
N VAL A 147 -8.17 -7.99 -5.02
CA VAL A 147 -9.53 -7.43 -5.15
C VAL A 147 -9.58 -6.02 -4.51
N ILE A 148 -8.86 -5.09 -5.11
CA ILE A 148 -8.52 -3.79 -4.51
C ILE A 148 -9.75 -2.93 -4.17
N LEU A 149 -10.72 -2.79 -5.09
CA LEU A 149 -11.91 -1.95 -4.84
C LEU A 149 -12.71 -2.44 -3.64
N SER A 150 -12.87 -3.75 -3.51
CA SER A 150 -13.58 -4.39 -2.39
C SER A 150 -12.82 -4.21 -1.08
N ALA A 151 -11.51 -4.44 -1.08
CA ALA A 151 -10.66 -4.21 0.08
C ALA A 151 -10.84 -2.79 0.63
N ARG A 152 -10.78 -1.77 -0.25
CA ARG A 152 -10.98 -0.37 0.13
C ARG A 152 -12.32 -0.11 0.79
N VAL A 153 -13.41 -0.62 0.21
CA VAL A 153 -14.76 -0.38 0.73
C VAL A 153 -14.92 -0.94 2.15
N TYR A 154 -14.36 -2.12 2.42
CA TYR A 154 -14.38 -2.69 3.77
C TYR A 154 -13.47 -1.94 4.75
N SER A 155 -12.31 -1.45 4.32
CA SER A 155 -11.47 -0.59 5.14
C SER A 155 -12.16 0.74 5.49
N LEU A 156 -12.82 1.38 4.52
CA LEU A 156 -13.59 2.60 4.73
C LEU A 156 -14.79 2.37 5.65
N LEU A 157 -15.45 1.21 5.54
CA LEU A 157 -16.53 0.84 6.45
C LEU A 157 -16.03 0.77 7.90
N ALA A 158 -14.86 0.16 8.13
CA ALA A 158 -14.26 0.08 9.46
C ALA A 158 -13.92 1.49 10.00
N ILE A 159 -13.25 2.33 9.19
CA ILE A 159 -12.81 3.68 9.60
C ILE A 159 -14.00 4.63 9.87
N SER A 160 -15.07 4.53 9.09
CA SER A 160 -16.23 5.44 9.20
C SER A 160 -17.24 5.05 10.29
N SER A 161 -17.03 3.92 10.97
CA SER A 161 -17.94 3.42 11.99
C SER A 161 -17.86 4.25 13.28
N GLN A 162 -18.99 4.81 13.72
CA GLN A 162 -19.04 5.63 14.92
C GLN A 162 -18.63 4.83 16.17
N GLY A 163 -17.76 5.41 17.00
CA GLY A 163 -17.29 4.79 18.24
C GLY A 163 -16.27 3.66 18.06
N TYR A 164 -15.82 3.43 16.82
CA TYR A 164 -14.74 2.53 16.48
C TYR A 164 -13.56 3.35 15.97
N ASP A 165 -12.50 3.45 16.76
CA ASP A 165 -11.23 4.04 16.34
C ASP A 165 -10.19 2.93 16.32
N ASN A 166 -9.67 2.64 15.14
CA ASN A 166 -8.69 1.58 14.95
C ASN A 166 -7.55 2.07 14.06
N ASP A 167 -6.42 2.34 14.70
CA ASP A 167 -5.16 2.72 14.06
C ASP A 167 -4.74 1.72 12.97
N GLN A 168 -5.03 0.43 13.15
CA GLN A 168 -4.72 -0.62 12.17
C GLN A 168 -5.54 -0.45 10.88
N ALA A 169 -6.82 -0.05 10.98
CA ALA A 169 -7.66 0.18 9.82
C ALA A 169 -7.16 1.38 9.01
N ASN A 170 -6.82 2.47 9.71
CA ASN A 170 -6.22 3.66 9.10
C ASN A 170 -4.86 3.35 8.45
N ALA A 171 -3.99 2.62 9.14
CA ALA A 171 -2.69 2.22 8.63
C ALA A 171 -2.82 1.35 7.37
N PHE A 172 -3.72 0.36 7.38
CA PHE A 172 -3.95 -0.51 6.25
C PHE A 172 -4.51 0.23 5.03
N LEU A 173 -5.52 1.09 5.20
CA LEU A 173 -6.03 1.90 4.09
C LEU A 173 -4.93 2.83 3.56
N SER A 174 -4.15 3.46 4.44
CA SER A 174 -3.02 4.31 4.02
C SER A 174 -1.97 3.52 3.23
N GLU A 175 -1.64 2.29 3.63
CA GLU A 175 -0.73 1.41 2.89
C GLU A 175 -1.28 1.08 1.49
N LEU A 176 -2.56 0.74 1.42
CA LEU A 176 -3.25 0.44 0.17
C LEU A 176 -3.29 1.66 -0.78
N ASP A 177 -3.59 2.84 -0.24
CA ASP A 177 -3.74 4.09 -1.00
C ASP A 177 -2.40 4.65 -1.46
N THR A 178 -1.34 4.47 -0.68
CA THR A 178 0.01 4.95 -1.02
C THR A 178 0.82 3.95 -1.85
N SER A 179 0.33 2.70 -1.98
CA SER A 179 1.00 1.67 -2.77
C SER A 179 1.27 2.12 -4.21
N PRO A 180 2.53 2.08 -4.68
CA PRO A 180 2.87 2.42 -6.06
C PRO A 180 2.43 1.36 -7.07
N GLY A 181 2.11 0.15 -6.58
CA GLY A 181 1.57 -0.95 -7.40
C GLY A 181 0.09 -0.78 -7.74
N VAL A 182 -0.64 0.05 -6.99
CA VAL A 182 -2.07 0.29 -7.20
C VAL A 182 -2.28 1.50 -8.12
N ASN A 183 -2.97 1.29 -9.24
CA ASN A 183 -3.33 2.34 -10.18
C ASN A 183 -4.30 3.36 -9.54
N HIS A 184 -4.16 4.65 -9.84
CA HIS A 184 -5.03 5.71 -9.31
C HIS A 184 -6.52 5.51 -9.63
N LEU A 185 -6.86 4.84 -10.74
CA LEU A 185 -8.24 4.44 -11.06
C LEU A 185 -8.86 3.47 -10.05
N LEU A 186 -8.04 2.71 -9.33
CA LEU A 186 -8.49 1.79 -8.28
C LEU A 186 -8.38 2.39 -6.88
N LYS A 187 -7.93 3.64 -6.74
CA LYS A 187 -7.87 4.36 -5.46
C LYS A 187 -9.17 5.09 -5.11
N SER A 188 -10.20 4.93 -5.94
CA SER A 188 -11.57 5.32 -5.63
C SER A 188 -12.52 4.31 -6.26
N VAL A 189 -13.64 4.05 -5.59
CA VAL A 189 -14.77 3.42 -6.27
C VAL A 189 -15.45 4.52 -7.08
N PRO A 190 -15.67 4.35 -8.40
CA PRO A 190 -16.40 5.30 -9.22
C PRO A 190 -17.71 5.73 -8.55
N LYS A 191 -18.04 7.03 -8.65
CA LYS A 191 -19.31 7.55 -8.11
C LYS A 191 -20.50 6.80 -8.72
N LEU A 192 -21.51 6.57 -7.89
CA LEU A 192 -22.77 5.99 -8.33
C LEU A 192 -23.45 6.94 -9.32
N ILE A 193 -23.83 6.43 -10.50
CA ILE A 193 -24.46 7.23 -11.55
C ILE A 193 -25.91 7.53 -11.16
N GLU A 194 -26.30 8.80 -11.19
CA GLU A 194 -27.69 9.19 -10.93
C GLU A 194 -28.63 8.74 -12.05
N ARG A 195 -29.87 8.42 -11.70
CA ARG A 195 -30.92 8.14 -12.68
C ARG A 195 -31.38 9.41 -13.39
N ALA A 196 -32.01 9.26 -14.55
CA ALA A 196 -32.75 10.35 -15.16
C ALA A 196 -33.89 10.82 -14.23
N PRO A 197 -34.15 12.14 -14.08
CA PRO A 197 -35.17 12.67 -13.18
C PRO A 197 -36.59 12.12 -13.45
N ASP A 198 -36.91 11.88 -14.72
CA ASP A 198 -38.20 11.45 -15.27
C ASP A 198 -38.28 9.93 -15.52
N ALA A 199 -37.29 9.16 -15.07
CA ALA A 199 -37.30 7.71 -15.21
C ALA A 199 -38.52 7.09 -14.49
N GLU A 200 -39.38 6.39 -15.24
CA GLU A 200 -40.55 5.67 -14.70
C GLU A 200 -40.17 4.62 -13.63
N TRP A 201 -38.93 4.13 -13.66
CA TRP A 201 -38.37 3.19 -12.70
C TRP A 201 -37.65 3.88 -11.52
N GLY A 202 -37.76 5.20 -11.39
CA GLY A 202 -36.95 6.00 -10.47
C GLY A 202 -37.16 5.68 -9.00
N GLU A 203 -38.39 5.48 -8.54
CA GLU A 203 -38.68 5.13 -7.13
C GLU A 203 -38.02 3.80 -6.74
N ARG A 204 -38.06 2.80 -7.62
CA ARG A 204 -37.41 1.51 -7.40
C ARG A 204 -35.88 1.63 -7.37
N TYR A 205 -35.32 2.54 -8.14
CA TYR A 205 -33.88 2.84 -8.10
C TYR A 205 -33.51 3.52 -6.79
N ASP A 206 -34.25 4.55 -6.38
CA ASP A 206 -34.00 5.28 -5.14
C ASP A 206 -34.09 4.36 -3.91
N GLU A 207 -35.04 3.39 -3.92
CA GLU A 207 -35.12 2.31 -2.93
C GLU A 207 -33.85 1.44 -2.91
N ALA A 208 -33.38 1.00 -4.08
CA ALA A 208 -32.18 0.17 -4.21
C ALA A 208 -30.92 0.92 -3.72
N VAL A 209 -30.80 2.21 -4.04
CA VAL A 209 -29.72 3.09 -3.54
C VAL A 209 -29.81 3.27 -2.03
N GLY A 210 -31.01 3.43 -1.47
CA GLY A 210 -31.22 3.50 -0.02
C GLY A 210 -30.72 2.23 0.68
N LEU A 211 -31.05 1.05 0.15
CA LEU A 211 -30.55 -0.23 0.66
C LEU A 211 -29.01 -0.30 0.60
N LEU A 212 -28.43 0.06 -0.54
CA LEU A 212 -26.97 0.07 -0.73
C LEU A 212 -26.27 0.99 0.27
N ARG A 213 -26.77 2.21 0.48
CA ARG A 213 -26.23 3.19 1.45
C ARG A 213 -26.34 2.72 2.91
N SER A 214 -27.29 1.83 3.20
CA SER A 214 -27.46 1.20 4.52
C SER A 214 -26.71 -0.14 4.66
N ASN A 215 -25.80 -0.45 3.73
CA ASN A 215 -25.04 -1.70 3.68
C ASN A 215 -25.91 -2.98 3.57
N ARG A 216 -27.18 -2.85 3.17
CA ARG A 216 -28.09 -3.96 2.83
C ARG A 216 -27.84 -4.43 1.39
N VAL A 217 -26.59 -4.78 1.09
CA VAL A 217 -26.08 -5.00 -0.28
C VAL A 217 -26.84 -6.11 -1.01
N LEU A 218 -27.14 -7.22 -0.32
CA LEU A 218 -27.84 -8.36 -0.93
C LEU A 218 -29.24 -7.96 -1.44
N LEU A 219 -29.98 -7.18 -0.63
CA LEU A 219 -31.30 -6.67 -1.01
C LEU A 219 -31.21 -5.61 -2.12
N ALA A 220 -30.19 -4.74 -2.08
CA ALA A 220 -29.95 -3.75 -3.12
C ALA A 220 -29.66 -4.43 -4.46
N GLN A 221 -28.83 -5.49 -4.46
CA GLN A 221 -28.51 -6.26 -5.67
C GLN A 221 -29.78 -6.86 -6.29
N ASP A 222 -30.64 -7.51 -5.51
CA ASP A 222 -31.90 -8.08 -6.03
C ASP A 222 -32.77 -7.04 -6.73
N LYS A 223 -32.83 -5.82 -6.15
CA LYS A 223 -33.58 -4.69 -6.73
C LYS A 223 -32.93 -4.18 -8.02
N PHE A 224 -31.61 -4.02 -8.05
CA PHE A 224 -30.89 -3.62 -9.27
C PHE A 224 -30.97 -4.68 -10.36
N GLU A 225 -30.92 -5.97 -10.02
CA GLU A 225 -31.09 -7.07 -10.99
C GLU A 225 -32.51 -7.10 -11.55
N SER A 226 -33.52 -6.85 -10.73
CA SER A 226 -34.91 -6.69 -11.17
C SER A 226 -35.07 -5.48 -12.10
N LEU A 227 -34.47 -4.33 -11.74
CA LEU A 227 -34.43 -3.14 -12.58
C LEU A 227 -33.77 -3.41 -13.91
N ARG A 228 -32.61 -4.09 -13.94
CA ARG A 228 -31.90 -4.44 -15.18
C ARG A 228 -32.76 -5.23 -16.17
N ARG A 229 -33.69 -6.06 -15.69
CA ARG A 229 -34.63 -6.82 -16.55
C ARG A 229 -35.69 -5.91 -17.18
N THR A 230 -36.16 -4.89 -16.45
CA THR A 230 -37.22 -3.98 -16.91
C THR A 230 -36.70 -2.70 -17.60
N ALA A 231 -35.46 -2.33 -17.32
CA ALA A 231 -34.77 -1.14 -17.83
C ALA A 231 -33.32 -1.55 -18.18
N PRO A 232 -33.13 -2.32 -19.26
CA PRO A 232 -31.81 -2.82 -19.64
C PRO A 232 -30.88 -1.68 -20.08
N GLN A 233 -29.57 -1.89 -19.91
CA GLN A 233 -28.51 -0.99 -20.34
C GLN A 233 -28.62 0.45 -19.79
N GLN A 234 -29.36 0.66 -18.70
CA GLN A 234 -29.37 1.96 -18.02
C GLN A 234 -28.09 2.12 -17.20
N PRO A 235 -27.30 3.19 -17.43
CA PRO A 235 -26.01 3.36 -16.75
C PRO A 235 -26.15 3.48 -15.23
N ALA A 236 -27.21 4.11 -14.72
CA ALA A 236 -27.51 4.17 -13.29
C ALA A 236 -27.68 2.77 -12.67
N VAL A 237 -28.46 1.90 -13.32
CA VAL A 237 -28.70 0.53 -12.85
C VAL A 237 -27.42 -0.32 -12.91
N LEU A 238 -26.65 -0.21 -14.01
CA LEU A 238 -25.37 -0.90 -14.15
C LEU A 238 -24.34 -0.41 -13.11
N SER A 239 -24.28 0.89 -12.85
CA SER A 239 -23.43 1.46 -11.79
C SER A 239 -23.82 0.89 -10.42
N GLY A 240 -25.12 0.81 -10.09
CA GLY A 240 -25.60 0.15 -8.87
C GLY A 240 -25.17 -1.32 -8.75
N LEU A 241 -25.25 -2.09 -9.84
CA LEU A 241 -24.76 -3.47 -9.89
C LEU A 241 -23.25 -3.57 -9.73
N PHE A 242 -22.49 -2.64 -10.31
CA PHE A 242 -21.04 -2.55 -10.14
C PHE A 242 -20.69 -2.34 -8.66
N HIS A 243 -21.36 -1.41 -7.97
CA HIS A 243 -21.16 -1.21 -6.53
C HIS A 243 -21.51 -2.46 -5.72
N CYS A 244 -22.59 -3.18 -6.08
CA CYS A 244 -22.92 -4.44 -5.41
C CYS A 244 -21.82 -5.49 -5.62
N ALA A 245 -21.27 -5.60 -6.84
CA ALA A 245 -20.16 -6.51 -7.13
C ALA A 245 -18.87 -6.13 -6.36
N VAL A 246 -18.60 -4.82 -6.19
CA VAL A 246 -17.51 -4.32 -5.33
C VAL A 246 -17.72 -4.76 -3.90
N TRP A 247 -18.89 -4.54 -3.31
CA TRP A 247 -19.18 -5.00 -1.95
C TRP A 247 -19.08 -6.50 -1.79
N ARG A 248 -19.43 -7.28 -2.82
CA ARG A 248 -19.41 -8.75 -2.76
C ARG A 248 -18.05 -9.39 -2.97
N GLY A 249 -17.01 -8.62 -3.26
CA GLY A 249 -15.71 -9.18 -3.64
C GLY A 249 -15.73 -9.91 -4.99
N ASP A 250 -16.81 -9.79 -5.76
CA ASP A 250 -17.01 -10.52 -7.01
C ASP A 250 -16.26 -9.84 -8.16
N LEU A 251 -14.98 -10.19 -8.30
CA LEU A 251 -14.07 -9.58 -9.26
C LEU A 251 -14.52 -9.76 -10.72
N GLU A 252 -15.12 -10.91 -11.04
CA GLU A 252 -15.65 -11.21 -12.37
C GLU A 252 -16.79 -10.25 -12.70
N ARG A 253 -17.82 -10.14 -11.84
CA ARG A 253 -18.92 -9.21 -12.05
C ARG A 253 -18.49 -7.75 -12.04
N GLN A 254 -17.49 -7.37 -11.24
CA GLN A 254 -16.91 -6.02 -11.29
C GLN A 254 -16.36 -5.71 -12.68
N SER A 255 -15.54 -6.61 -13.23
CA SER A 255 -14.96 -6.44 -14.57
C SER A 255 -16.02 -6.45 -15.68
N GLU A 256 -16.96 -7.39 -15.63
CA GLU A 256 -18.06 -7.49 -16.59
C GLU A 256 -18.92 -6.21 -16.60
N THR A 257 -19.33 -5.75 -15.43
CA THR A 257 -20.22 -4.58 -15.32
C THR A 257 -19.49 -3.29 -15.72
N ALA A 258 -18.20 -3.16 -15.39
CA ALA A 258 -17.37 -2.05 -15.87
C ALA A 258 -17.20 -2.10 -17.40
N THR A 259 -17.05 -3.28 -18.00
CA THR A 259 -17.07 -3.42 -19.46
C THR A 259 -18.41 -3.00 -20.05
N GLN A 260 -19.53 -3.42 -19.46
CA GLN A 260 -20.87 -2.99 -19.93
C GLN A 260 -21.05 -1.47 -19.83
N LEU A 261 -20.64 -0.85 -18.72
CA LEU A 261 -20.68 0.60 -18.55
C LEU A 261 -19.86 1.33 -19.62
N SER A 262 -18.70 0.79 -20.00
CA SER A 262 -17.87 1.38 -21.07
C SER A 262 -18.52 1.37 -22.46
N GLN A 263 -19.53 0.52 -22.66
CA GLN A 263 -20.27 0.38 -23.92
C GLN A 263 -21.51 1.27 -23.99
N ILE A 264 -21.89 1.96 -22.90
CA ILE A 264 -23.08 2.82 -22.88
C ILE A 264 -22.78 4.15 -23.57
N GLU A 265 -23.34 4.34 -24.77
CA GLU A 265 -23.10 5.53 -25.61
C GLU A 265 -23.62 6.85 -25.03
N SER A 266 -24.56 6.80 -24.10
CA SER A 266 -25.07 8.00 -23.42
C SER A 266 -24.08 8.58 -22.39
N LEU A 267 -23.05 7.81 -22.01
CA LEU A 267 -21.95 8.30 -21.18
C LEU A 267 -20.92 9.01 -22.06
N ASP A 268 -20.28 10.03 -21.52
CA ASP A 268 -19.22 10.72 -22.23
C ASP A 268 -18.02 9.79 -22.49
N SER A 269 -17.23 10.12 -23.51
CA SER A 269 -16.11 9.29 -23.95
C SER A 269 -15.09 9.02 -22.85
N LEU A 270 -14.82 9.99 -21.97
CA LEU A 270 -13.82 9.82 -20.92
C LEU A 270 -14.33 8.86 -19.84
N THR A 271 -15.58 9.01 -19.42
CA THR A 271 -16.21 8.08 -18.48
C THR A 271 -16.22 6.65 -19.02
N ARG A 272 -16.53 6.47 -20.31
CA ARG A 272 -16.47 5.16 -20.98
C ARG A 272 -15.05 4.58 -20.98
N GLN A 273 -14.04 5.39 -21.31
CA GLN A 273 -12.64 4.99 -21.26
C GLN A 273 -12.21 4.58 -19.84
N ARG A 274 -12.63 5.33 -18.81
CA ARG A 274 -12.34 5.01 -17.40
C ARG A 274 -12.93 3.67 -16.98
N TYR A 275 -14.19 3.40 -17.29
CA TYR A 275 -14.78 2.11 -16.97
C TYR A 275 -14.10 0.95 -17.71
N ARG A 276 -13.72 1.14 -18.98
CA ARG A 276 -12.95 0.12 -19.71
C ARG A 276 -11.57 -0.10 -19.09
N ALA A 277 -10.88 0.98 -18.71
CA ALA A 277 -9.59 0.93 -18.03
C ALA A 277 -9.67 0.20 -16.68
N ILE A 278 -10.71 0.50 -15.88
CA ILE A 278 -10.99 -0.19 -14.62
C ILE A 278 -11.20 -1.68 -14.86
N SER A 279 -12.02 -2.08 -15.85
CA SER A 279 -12.20 -3.50 -16.19
C SER A 279 -10.88 -4.20 -16.53
N CYS A 280 -10.01 -3.56 -17.33
CA CYS A 280 -8.71 -4.13 -17.69
C CYS A 280 -7.75 -4.21 -16.49
N LEU A 281 -7.85 -3.28 -15.53
CA LEU A 281 -7.06 -3.32 -14.29
C LEU A 281 -7.54 -4.40 -13.33
N LEU A 282 -8.85 -4.67 -13.28
CA LEU A 282 -9.44 -5.73 -12.47
C LEU A 282 -9.17 -7.12 -13.04
N SER A 283 -9.09 -7.25 -14.37
CA SER A 283 -8.79 -8.51 -15.08
C SER A 283 -7.76 -8.28 -16.19
N PRO A 284 -6.46 -8.17 -15.84
CA PRO A 284 -5.42 -7.80 -16.81
C PRO A 284 -5.05 -8.93 -17.76
N ILE A 285 -5.19 -10.19 -17.33
CA ILE A 285 -4.85 -11.35 -18.17
C ILE A 285 -5.83 -11.43 -19.36
N GLY A 286 -5.27 -11.46 -20.57
CA GLY A 286 -6.06 -11.45 -21.81
C GLY A 286 -6.51 -10.06 -22.26
N THR A 287 -6.15 -9.00 -21.53
CA THR A 287 -6.39 -7.61 -21.95
C THR A 287 -5.09 -6.79 -21.94
N LEU A 288 -4.58 -6.49 -20.75
CA LEU A 288 -3.35 -5.75 -20.46
C LEU A 288 -2.26 -6.69 -19.93
N SER A 289 -1.95 -7.72 -20.70
CA SER A 289 -0.93 -8.70 -20.37
C SER A 289 -0.01 -8.94 -21.56
N VAL A 290 1.26 -9.25 -21.29
CA VAL A 290 2.26 -9.62 -22.28
C VAL A 290 2.66 -11.07 -22.01
N ASN A 291 2.87 -11.87 -23.06
CA ASN A 291 3.41 -13.22 -22.87
C ASN A 291 4.88 -13.15 -22.47
N ALA A 292 5.25 -13.96 -21.48
CA ALA A 292 6.62 -14.17 -21.07
C ALA A 292 6.92 -15.67 -20.94
N GLN A 293 8.19 -16.04 -21.08
CA GLN A 293 8.65 -17.42 -20.94
C GLN A 293 10.07 -17.44 -20.39
N SER A 294 10.44 -18.54 -19.72
CA SER A 294 11.83 -18.74 -19.32
C SER A 294 12.64 -19.32 -20.46
N VAL A 295 13.86 -18.82 -20.64
CA VAL A 295 14.84 -19.36 -21.58
C VAL A 295 15.90 -20.11 -20.78
N HIS A 296 16.03 -21.40 -21.03
CA HIS A 296 17.05 -22.27 -20.44
C HIS A 296 18.09 -22.61 -21.50
N VAL A 297 19.37 -22.49 -21.16
CA VAL A 297 20.49 -22.92 -22.01
C VAL A 297 21.29 -23.95 -21.23
N GLU A 298 21.12 -25.22 -21.58
CA GLU A 298 21.82 -26.36 -20.96
C GLU A 298 23.23 -26.53 -21.57
N PHE A 299 24.23 -26.81 -20.74
CA PHE A 299 25.61 -27.04 -21.15
C PHE A 299 26.35 -28.00 -20.20
N ASP A 300 27.50 -28.52 -20.63
CA ASP A 300 28.28 -29.49 -19.86
C ASP A 300 29.27 -28.84 -18.88
N ASP A 301 29.99 -27.79 -19.32
CA ASP A 301 31.03 -27.12 -18.54
C ASP A 301 30.57 -25.74 -18.04
N VAL A 302 30.29 -25.67 -16.73
CA VAL A 302 29.83 -24.43 -16.07
C VAL A 302 30.92 -23.37 -15.98
N GLU A 303 32.18 -23.76 -15.79
CA GLU A 303 33.27 -22.79 -15.66
C GLU A 303 33.53 -22.12 -17.02
N GLN A 304 33.49 -22.91 -18.10
CA GLN A 304 33.59 -22.39 -19.46
C GLN A 304 32.43 -21.44 -19.80
N ALA A 305 31.19 -21.82 -19.45
CA ALA A 305 30.02 -20.97 -19.69
C ALA A 305 30.09 -19.65 -18.91
N GLU A 306 30.47 -19.68 -17.62
CA GLU A 306 30.66 -18.46 -16.82
C GLU A 306 31.75 -17.56 -17.40
N MET A 307 32.90 -18.12 -17.79
CA MET A 307 33.99 -17.35 -18.41
C MET A 307 33.55 -16.72 -19.73
N ALA A 308 32.76 -17.43 -20.54
CA ALA A 308 32.26 -16.91 -21.81
C ALA A 308 31.25 -15.78 -21.62
N LEU A 309 30.37 -15.88 -20.62
CA LEU A 309 29.46 -14.79 -20.24
C LEU A 309 30.23 -13.58 -19.69
N ILE A 310 31.26 -13.79 -18.86
CA ILE A 310 32.13 -12.68 -18.39
C ILE A 310 32.83 -11.99 -19.56
N ALA A 311 33.25 -12.75 -20.59
CA ALA A 311 33.94 -12.22 -21.75
C ALA A 311 33.02 -11.57 -22.81
N SER A 312 31.70 -11.75 -22.70
CA SER A 312 30.74 -11.21 -23.65
C SER A 312 30.57 -9.70 -23.45
N ASP A 313 30.59 -8.95 -24.54
CA ASP A 313 30.24 -7.53 -24.55
C ASP A 313 28.72 -7.29 -24.39
N ARG A 314 27.91 -8.34 -24.22
CA ARG A 314 26.45 -8.26 -24.05
C ARG A 314 25.96 -8.60 -22.66
N THR A 315 26.86 -8.94 -21.74
CA THR A 315 26.48 -9.32 -20.38
C THR A 315 27.34 -8.65 -19.33
N GLU A 316 26.70 -8.18 -18.25
CA GLU A 316 27.39 -7.62 -17.08
C GLU A 316 27.16 -8.53 -15.86
N GLN A 317 28.25 -9.01 -15.27
CA GLN A 317 28.16 -9.86 -14.07
C GLN A 317 27.69 -9.05 -12.86
N LEU A 318 26.73 -9.60 -12.11
CA LEU A 318 26.33 -9.04 -10.83
C LEU A 318 27.44 -9.19 -9.79
N THR A 319 27.59 -8.17 -8.95
CA THR A 319 28.47 -8.24 -7.77
C THR A 319 27.94 -9.26 -6.77
N ALA A 320 28.83 -9.80 -5.92
CA ALA A 320 28.44 -10.74 -4.87
C ALA A 320 27.34 -10.20 -3.94
N GLN A 321 27.35 -8.88 -3.67
CA GLN A 321 26.32 -8.21 -2.89
C GLN A 321 24.96 -8.23 -3.60
N ARG A 322 24.90 -7.97 -4.91
CA ARG A 322 23.63 -8.00 -5.65
C ARG A 322 23.14 -9.44 -5.85
N LEU A 323 24.05 -10.38 -6.07
CA LEU A 323 23.71 -11.81 -6.18
C LEU A 323 23.06 -12.34 -4.89
N SER A 324 23.54 -11.93 -3.72
CA SER A 324 22.99 -12.38 -2.43
C SER A 324 21.57 -11.87 -2.15
N GLN A 325 21.17 -10.78 -2.82
CA GLN A 325 19.84 -10.16 -2.75
C GLN A 325 18.80 -10.80 -3.68
N ILE A 326 19.20 -11.68 -4.59
CA ILE A 326 18.25 -12.41 -5.43
C ILE A 326 17.42 -13.33 -4.52
N GLN A 327 16.10 -13.16 -4.56
CA GLN A 327 15.17 -14.05 -3.86
C GLN A 327 15.17 -15.42 -4.52
N VAL A 328 15.31 -16.46 -3.70
CA VAL A 328 15.29 -17.85 -4.16
C VAL A 328 14.17 -18.56 -3.41
N PRO A 329 13.24 -19.23 -4.12
CA PRO A 329 12.16 -19.98 -3.48
C PRO A 329 12.68 -20.99 -2.46
N GLU A 330 11.88 -21.26 -1.43
CA GLU A 330 12.25 -22.22 -0.39
C GLU A 330 12.45 -23.62 -1.01
N GLY A 331 13.59 -24.24 -0.71
CA GLY A 331 13.99 -25.53 -1.28
C GLY A 331 14.71 -25.46 -2.63
N GLU A 332 14.87 -24.28 -3.23
CA GLU A 332 15.66 -24.11 -4.45
C GLU A 332 17.13 -23.74 -4.19
N VAL A 333 17.99 -24.11 -5.14
CA VAL A 333 19.42 -23.83 -5.08
C VAL A 333 19.68 -22.40 -5.54
N ARG A 334 20.56 -21.67 -4.85
CA ARG A 334 20.96 -20.33 -5.29
C ARG A 334 21.78 -20.39 -6.59
N PRO A 335 21.62 -19.40 -7.48
CA PRO A 335 22.49 -19.29 -8.64
C PRO A 335 23.95 -19.08 -8.21
N ARG A 336 24.86 -19.68 -8.97
CA ARG A 336 26.32 -19.56 -8.76
C ARG A 336 26.81 -18.17 -9.15
N SER A 337 26.29 -17.65 -10.26
CA SER A 337 26.51 -16.30 -10.75
C SER A 337 25.26 -15.83 -11.48
N ALA A 338 25.16 -14.53 -11.72
CA ALA A 338 24.07 -13.97 -12.51
C ALA A 338 24.55 -12.73 -13.27
N PHE A 339 23.92 -12.45 -14.41
CA PHE A 339 24.34 -11.47 -15.38
C PHE A 339 23.14 -10.66 -15.88
N PHE A 340 23.29 -9.33 -15.95
CA PHE A 340 22.39 -8.53 -16.77
C PHE A 340 22.68 -8.81 -18.24
N VAL A 341 21.63 -9.02 -19.03
CA VAL A 341 21.70 -9.17 -20.49
C VAL A 341 21.35 -7.83 -21.12
N SER A 342 22.24 -7.30 -21.95
CA SER A 342 22.16 -5.95 -22.52
C SER A 342 21.50 -5.93 -23.90
N ASP A 343 20.69 -4.90 -24.18
CA ASP A 343 20.09 -4.61 -25.49
C ASP A 343 21.12 -4.26 -26.57
N ARG A 344 22.32 -3.82 -26.17
CA ARG A 344 23.43 -3.42 -27.05
C ARG A 344 24.80 -3.77 -26.45
N PRO A 345 25.90 -3.72 -27.24
CA PRO A 345 27.25 -3.90 -26.71
C PRO A 345 27.56 -2.92 -25.57
N LEU A 346 28.10 -3.44 -24.48
CA LEU A 346 28.65 -2.71 -23.35
C LEU A 346 30.01 -2.15 -23.77
N GLN A 347 30.22 -0.85 -23.57
CA GLN A 347 31.49 -0.20 -23.86
C GLN A 347 32.50 -0.51 -22.75
N SER A 348 33.80 -0.53 -23.03
CA SER A 348 34.83 -0.79 -22.02
C SER A 348 35.30 0.49 -21.30
N ASN A 349 34.47 1.53 -21.29
CA ASN A 349 34.86 2.83 -20.76
C ASN A 349 34.37 2.91 -19.32
N ASP A 350 35.25 3.18 -18.35
CA ASP A 350 34.90 3.36 -16.93
C ASP A 350 34.07 4.66 -16.67
N GLU A 351 33.42 5.20 -17.70
CA GLU A 351 32.59 6.40 -17.66
C GLU A 351 31.18 6.08 -18.15
N ASP A 352 30.17 6.54 -17.39
CA ASP A 352 28.78 6.39 -17.83
C ASP A 352 28.49 7.28 -19.03
N VAL A 353 27.80 6.70 -20.02
CA VAL A 353 27.13 7.45 -21.09
C VAL A 353 25.91 8.21 -20.53
N PRO A 354 25.40 9.23 -21.25
CA PRO A 354 24.15 9.89 -20.88
C PRO A 354 23.02 8.87 -20.64
N ALA A 355 22.15 9.14 -19.65
CA ALA A 355 21.12 8.18 -19.23
C ALA A 355 20.20 7.70 -20.39
N ALA A 356 19.93 8.55 -21.38
CA ALA A 356 19.13 8.17 -22.56
C ALA A 356 19.85 7.22 -23.55
N GLU A 357 21.17 7.14 -23.46
CA GLU A 357 22.03 6.30 -24.32
C GLU A 357 22.55 5.05 -23.60
N CYS A 358 22.30 4.98 -22.29
CA CYS A 358 22.73 3.89 -21.41
C CYS A 358 22.17 2.54 -21.90
N PRO A 359 22.99 1.48 -21.97
CA PRO A 359 22.52 0.15 -22.28
C PRO A 359 21.41 -0.29 -21.32
N THR A 360 20.41 -0.97 -21.85
CA THR A 360 19.24 -1.44 -21.11
C THR A 360 19.38 -2.92 -20.81
N SER A 361 19.13 -3.29 -19.56
CA SER A 361 18.97 -4.68 -19.14
C SER A 361 17.65 -5.24 -19.65
N ILE A 362 17.72 -6.08 -20.68
CA ILE A 362 16.56 -6.73 -21.28
C ILE A 362 16.18 -8.05 -20.57
N ALA A 363 17.08 -8.59 -19.75
CA ALA A 363 16.90 -9.83 -19.03
C ALA A 363 17.92 -9.98 -17.89
N LEU A 364 17.61 -10.85 -16.92
CA LEU A 364 18.55 -11.32 -15.90
C LEU A 364 18.83 -12.81 -16.10
N ALA A 365 20.06 -13.16 -16.44
CA ALA A 365 20.50 -14.53 -16.67
C ALA A 365 21.18 -15.10 -15.42
N ALA A 366 20.66 -16.18 -14.86
CA ALA A 366 21.17 -16.83 -13.67
C ALA A 366 21.84 -18.16 -14.04
N VAL A 367 23.08 -18.37 -13.61
CA VAL A 367 23.87 -19.57 -13.89
C VAL A 367 23.76 -20.56 -12.75
N TYR A 368 23.41 -21.80 -13.07
CA TYR A 368 23.31 -22.91 -12.15
C TYR A 368 24.30 -24.00 -12.51
N GLY A 369 25.02 -24.49 -11.51
CA GLY A 369 25.86 -25.68 -11.67
C GLY A 369 25.02 -26.95 -11.83
N ARG A 370 25.69 -28.04 -12.18
CA ARG A 370 25.07 -29.36 -12.31
C ARG A 370 24.46 -29.81 -10.97
N GLN A 371 23.22 -30.27 -11.02
CA GLN A 371 22.49 -30.86 -9.88
C GLN A 371 22.33 -32.37 -10.10
N THR A 372 21.82 -33.09 -9.09
CA THR A 372 21.60 -34.55 -9.18
C THR A 372 20.66 -34.95 -10.31
N ASP A 373 19.69 -34.10 -10.63
CA ASP A 373 18.60 -34.31 -11.59
C ASP A 373 18.63 -33.32 -12.76
N ARG A 374 19.57 -32.36 -12.79
CA ARG A 374 19.62 -31.29 -13.80
C ARG A 374 21.03 -31.04 -14.31
N SER A 375 21.15 -30.83 -15.63
CA SER A 375 22.39 -30.36 -16.25
C SER A 375 22.76 -28.97 -15.74
N ALA A 376 24.02 -28.55 -15.92
CA ALA A 376 24.37 -27.17 -15.71
C ALA A 376 23.65 -26.30 -16.76
N GLN A 377 23.16 -25.14 -16.35
CA GLN A 377 22.31 -24.31 -17.21
C GLN A 377 22.35 -22.84 -16.84
N VAL A 378 22.07 -22.00 -17.82
CA VAL A 378 21.67 -20.60 -17.62
C VAL A 378 20.16 -20.54 -17.73
N ILE A 379 19.51 -19.95 -16.74
CA ILE A 379 18.07 -19.69 -16.76
C ILE A 379 17.86 -18.18 -16.82
N VAL A 380 17.06 -17.74 -17.79
CA VAL A 380 16.54 -16.37 -17.85
C VAL A 380 15.05 -16.44 -17.58
N HIS A 381 14.63 -15.92 -16.43
CA HIS A 381 13.22 -15.96 -16.03
C HIS A 381 12.42 -14.83 -16.69
N GLN A 382 11.17 -15.12 -17.06
CA GLN A 382 10.18 -14.15 -17.51
C GLN A 382 10.64 -13.22 -18.65
N VAL A 383 11.24 -13.78 -19.70
CA VAL A 383 11.58 -13.01 -20.91
C VAL A 383 10.31 -12.74 -21.71
N THR A 384 10.00 -11.47 -21.95
CA THR A 384 8.84 -11.08 -22.76
C THR A 384 9.01 -11.53 -24.20
N GLU A 385 7.90 -11.90 -24.86
CA GLU A 385 7.90 -12.50 -26.20
C GLU A 385 8.72 -11.71 -27.24
N ASP A 386 8.65 -10.37 -27.19
CA ASP A 386 9.39 -9.47 -28.08
C ASP A 386 10.92 -9.51 -27.89
N ARG A 387 11.42 -10.03 -26.76
CA ARG A 387 12.84 -10.08 -26.40
C ARG A 387 13.45 -11.49 -26.47
N VAL A 388 12.64 -12.53 -26.60
CA VAL A 388 13.06 -13.94 -26.51
C VAL A 388 14.18 -14.26 -27.52
N GLU A 389 13.99 -13.92 -28.80
CA GLU A 389 15.00 -14.24 -29.82
C GLU A 389 16.30 -13.45 -29.63
N ALA A 390 16.21 -12.19 -29.14
CA ALA A 390 17.39 -11.40 -28.83
C ALA A 390 18.19 -12.01 -27.66
N VAL A 391 17.52 -12.36 -26.57
CA VAL A 391 18.15 -13.01 -25.40
C VAL A 391 18.78 -14.34 -25.79
N LYS A 392 18.04 -15.19 -26.50
CA LYS A 392 18.54 -16.48 -26.99
C LYS A 392 19.77 -16.31 -27.88
N GLY A 393 19.73 -15.35 -28.82
CA GLY A 393 20.87 -15.04 -29.69
C GLY A 393 22.12 -14.63 -28.90
N ILE A 394 21.96 -13.79 -27.88
CA ILE A 394 23.06 -13.36 -27.00
C ILE A 394 23.65 -14.55 -26.23
N LEU A 395 22.81 -15.39 -25.63
CA LEU A 395 23.28 -16.53 -24.85
C LEU A 395 23.96 -17.58 -25.72
N LEU A 396 23.43 -17.87 -26.91
CA LEU A 396 24.06 -18.83 -27.84
C LEU A 396 25.33 -18.28 -28.49
N ALA A 397 25.48 -16.97 -28.62
CA ALA A 397 26.75 -16.38 -29.03
C ALA A 397 27.85 -16.59 -27.97
N ALA A 398 27.50 -16.49 -26.69
CA ALA A 398 28.42 -16.77 -25.58
C ALA A 398 28.62 -18.28 -25.35
N ILE A 399 27.59 -19.09 -25.55
CA ILE A 399 27.56 -20.55 -25.29
C ILE A 399 27.11 -21.28 -26.56
N PRO A 400 27.98 -21.44 -27.58
CA PRO A 400 27.60 -21.97 -28.89
C PRO A 400 27.09 -23.42 -28.87
N ASP A 401 27.61 -24.24 -27.96
CA ASP A 401 27.22 -25.64 -27.79
C ASP A 401 26.01 -25.82 -26.86
N GLY A 402 25.43 -24.71 -26.37
CA GLY A 402 24.31 -24.70 -25.45
C GLY A 402 23.02 -25.20 -26.10
N LYS A 403 22.30 -26.09 -25.42
CA LYS A 403 20.98 -26.57 -25.86
C LYS A 403 19.89 -25.70 -25.25
N VAL A 404 19.09 -25.05 -26.11
CA VAL A 404 17.97 -24.21 -25.66
C VAL A 404 16.75 -25.07 -25.32
N VAL A 405 16.20 -24.86 -24.14
CA VAL A 405 14.90 -25.35 -23.69
C VAL A 405 14.08 -24.15 -23.25
N MET A 406 12.79 -24.12 -23.56
CA MET A 406 11.91 -23.01 -23.21
C MET A 406 10.65 -23.55 -22.57
N ASP A 407 10.17 -22.82 -21.58
CA ASP A 407 8.88 -23.10 -20.94
C ASP A 407 7.73 -22.67 -21.87
N GLU A 408 6.51 -23.14 -21.59
CA GLU A 408 5.33 -22.63 -22.28
C GLU A 408 5.14 -21.13 -21.97
N PRO A 409 4.82 -20.30 -23.00
CA PRO A 409 4.50 -18.90 -22.77
C PRO A 409 3.33 -18.73 -21.82
N HIS A 410 3.49 -17.84 -20.84
CA HIS A 410 2.44 -17.49 -19.90
C HIS A 410 2.25 -15.97 -19.85
N PRO A 411 1.00 -15.49 -19.71
CA PRO A 411 0.74 -14.06 -19.65
C PRO A 411 1.17 -13.48 -18.29
N ILE A 412 1.85 -12.33 -18.32
CA ILE A 412 2.13 -11.50 -17.14
C ILE A 412 1.46 -10.13 -17.31
N PRO A 413 0.97 -9.49 -16.24
CA PRO A 413 0.41 -8.14 -16.34
C PRO A 413 1.42 -7.14 -16.93
N LEU A 414 0.93 -6.22 -17.78
CA LEU A 414 1.72 -5.22 -18.51
C LEU A 414 2.77 -4.53 -17.63
N PHE A 415 2.42 -4.15 -16.40
CA PHE A 415 3.29 -3.36 -15.55
C PHE A 415 4.57 -4.07 -15.12
N PHE A 416 4.58 -5.41 -15.10
CA PHE A 416 5.82 -6.18 -14.85
C PHE A 416 6.79 -6.12 -16.02
N ALA A 417 6.34 -5.74 -17.22
CA ALA A 417 7.15 -5.64 -18.43
C ALA A 417 7.65 -4.21 -18.74
N LEU A 418 7.36 -3.23 -17.88
CA LEU A 418 7.72 -1.81 -18.09
C LEU A 418 8.99 -1.36 -17.37
N ASP A 419 9.39 -2.06 -16.31
CA ASP A 419 10.45 -1.58 -15.40
C ASP A 419 11.85 -1.99 -15.88
N ASP A 420 12.25 -1.47 -17.05
CA ASP A 420 13.59 -1.62 -17.59
C ASP A 420 14.65 -0.97 -16.67
N ARG A 421 15.85 -1.56 -16.65
CA ARG A 421 16.95 -1.10 -15.79
C ARG A 421 18.16 -0.68 -16.63
N PRO A 422 18.83 0.44 -16.28
CA PRO A 422 20.10 0.78 -16.90
C PRO A 422 21.21 -0.16 -16.43
N ILE A 423 22.13 -0.47 -17.35
CA ILE A 423 23.39 -1.15 -17.06
C ILE A 423 24.47 -0.07 -16.97
N ARG A 424 24.84 0.33 -15.75
CA ARG A 424 25.80 1.42 -15.48
C ARG A 424 27.21 0.88 -15.37
N GLN A 425 28.14 1.55 -16.04
CA GLN A 425 29.55 1.14 -16.10
C GLN A 425 30.35 1.80 -14.96
N ALA A 426 29.95 3.01 -14.54
CA ALA A 426 30.57 3.70 -13.42
C ALA A 426 29.77 3.53 -12.12
N GLN A 427 30.48 3.40 -11.00
CA GLN A 427 29.86 3.48 -9.68
C GLN A 427 29.36 4.91 -9.41
N PRO A 428 28.14 5.08 -8.88
CA PRO A 428 27.64 6.41 -8.55
C PRO A 428 28.44 7.01 -7.41
N LYS A 429 28.72 8.32 -7.45
CA LYS A 429 29.47 9.00 -6.37
C LYS A 429 28.60 9.30 -5.16
N SER A 430 27.28 9.27 -5.33
CA SER A 430 26.29 9.47 -4.28
C SER A 430 24.95 8.84 -4.65
N MET A 431 24.10 8.60 -3.64
CA MET A 431 22.73 8.14 -3.87
C MET A 431 21.87 9.16 -4.65
N ALA A 432 22.12 10.46 -4.48
CA ALA A 432 21.42 11.50 -5.23
C ALA A 432 21.77 11.48 -6.73
N GLU A 433 23.04 11.28 -7.08
CA GLU A 433 23.47 11.10 -8.47
C GLU A 433 22.84 9.85 -9.08
N PHE A 434 22.83 8.73 -8.33
CA PHE A 434 22.21 7.48 -8.78
C PHE A 434 20.71 7.64 -9.05
N ALA A 435 19.98 8.26 -8.13
CA ALA A 435 18.55 8.52 -8.28
C ALA A 435 18.24 9.41 -9.49
N ARG A 436 19.00 10.49 -9.68
CA ARG A 436 18.87 11.40 -10.83
C ARG A 436 19.10 10.67 -12.16
N PHE A 437 20.15 9.84 -12.21
CA PHE A 437 20.46 9.05 -13.40
C PHE A 437 19.34 8.07 -13.73
N ASN A 438 18.88 7.28 -12.76
CA ASN A 438 17.79 6.32 -12.97
C ASN A 438 16.49 7.00 -13.39
N ARG A 439 16.19 8.18 -12.83
CA ARG A 439 15.02 8.97 -13.24
C ARG A 439 15.14 9.45 -14.69
N ALA A 440 16.30 9.97 -15.09
CA ALA A 440 16.54 10.39 -16.46
C ALA A 440 16.50 9.22 -17.47
N PHE A 441 17.00 8.05 -17.05
CA PHE A 441 16.88 6.80 -17.81
C PHE A 441 15.40 6.43 -17.98
N ALA A 442 14.64 6.32 -16.88
CA ALA A 442 13.23 5.96 -16.93
C ALA A 442 12.41 6.94 -17.78
N ALA A 443 12.67 8.26 -17.67
CA ALA A 443 12.00 9.29 -18.45
C ALA A 443 12.21 9.14 -19.97
N SER A 444 13.33 8.55 -20.39
CA SER A 444 13.66 8.35 -21.81
C SER A 444 13.26 6.98 -22.35
N HIS A 445 12.88 6.03 -21.49
CA HIS A 445 12.63 4.63 -21.82
C HIS A 445 11.20 4.16 -21.49
N ASP A 446 10.70 4.36 -20.26
CA ASP A 446 9.46 3.73 -19.77
C ASP A 446 8.24 4.02 -20.67
N GLY A 447 8.09 5.28 -21.11
CA GLY A 447 6.99 5.67 -22.00
C GLY A 447 7.06 5.03 -23.39
N LYS A 448 8.27 4.86 -23.93
CA LYS A 448 8.50 4.18 -25.21
C LYS A 448 8.28 2.68 -25.09
N ARG A 449 8.81 2.07 -24.02
CA ARG A 449 8.63 0.65 -23.74
C ARG A 449 7.14 0.29 -23.66
N ALA A 450 6.34 1.12 -22.98
CA ALA A 450 4.89 0.95 -22.92
C ALA A 450 4.21 1.00 -24.29
N CYS A 451 4.77 1.74 -25.26
CA CYS A 451 4.22 1.85 -26.60
C CYS A 451 4.59 0.69 -27.54
N GLU A 452 5.65 -0.05 -27.22
CA GLU A 452 6.23 -1.12 -28.05
C GLU A 452 5.71 -2.52 -27.67
N LEU A 453 5.09 -2.65 -26.50
CA LEU A 453 4.61 -3.94 -26.00
C LEU A 453 3.33 -4.40 -26.73
N PRO A 454 3.29 -5.64 -27.24
CA PRO A 454 2.09 -6.20 -27.86
C PRO A 454 1.03 -6.50 -26.80
N LEU A 455 -0.22 -6.08 -27.05
CA LEU A 455 -1.32 -6.22 -26.11
C LEU A 455 -2.51 -6.98 -26.73
N PRO A 456 -3.08 -8.00 -26.04
CA PRO A 456 -4.27 -8.71 -26.49
C PRO A 456 -5.45 -7.80 -26.83
N MET A 457 -5.70 -6.75 -26.03
CA MET A 457 -6.79 -5.81 -26.29
C MET A 457 -6.60 -4.95 -27.55
N LEU A 458 -5.40 -4.92 -28.12
CA LEU A 458 -5.07 -4.28 -29.39
C LEU A 458 -4.89 -5.32 -30.51
N GLY A 459 -5.41 -6.54 -30.32
CA GLY A 459 -5.28 -7.64 -31.28
C GLY A 459 -3.86 -8.23 -31.35
N GLY A 460 -3.11 -8.17 -30.25
CA GLY A 460 -1.73 -8.66 -30.18
C GLY A 460 -0.70 -7.70 -30.77
N LYS A 461 -1.10 -6.46 -31.10
CA LYS A 461 -0.21 -5.39 -31.56
C LYS A 461 0.09 -4.41 -30.44
N SER A 462 1.12 -3.60 -30.63
CA SER A 462 1.53 -2.52 -29.74
C SER A 462 0.82 -1.19 -30.05
N LEU A 463 0.84 -0.24 -29.11
CA LEU A 463 0.28 1.10 -29.33
C LEU A 463 0.91 1.81 -30.53
N ALA A 464 2.23 1.64 -30.72
CA ALA A 464 2.95 2.22 -31.85
C ALA A 464 2.48 1.65 -33.19
N GLU A 465 2.23 0.33 -33.26
CA GLU A 465 1.79 -0.34 -34.49
C GLU A 465 0.35 0.01 -34.88
N VAL A 466 -0.52 0.27 -33.89
CA VAL A 466 -1.93 0.60 -34.14
C VAL A 466 -2.23 2.10 -34.11
N ALA A 467 -1.21 2.95 -34.05
CA ALA A 467 -1.37 4.41 -33.91
C ALA A 467 -2.24 5.04 -35.01
N GLU A 468 -2.19 4.50 -36.23
CA GLU A 468 -2.98 4.96 -37.39
C GLU A 468 -4.32 4.22 -37.58
N ASP A 469 -4.64 3.26 -36.73
CA ASP A 469 -5.82 2.39 -36.91
C ASP A 469 -7.04 2.98 -36.19
N ASP A 470 -7.84 3.81 -36.87
CA ASP A 470 -9.03 4.44 -36.26
C ASP A 470 -10.05 3.44 -35.67
N THR A 471 -10.03 2.18 -36.10
CA THR A 471 -10.91 1.13 -35.54
C THR A 471 -10.55 0.75 -34.11
N LEU A 472 -9.31 1.02 -33.69
CA LEU A 472 -8.79 0.78 -32.34
C LEU A 472 -8.60 2.08 -31.53
N ALA A 473 -9.15 3.21 -31.99
CA ALA A 473 -8.95 4.50 -31.32
C ALA A 473 -9.44 4.49 -29.85
N PHE A 474 -10.55 3.81 -29.57
CA PHE A 474 -11.07 3.68 -28.21
C PHE A 474 -10.13 2.85 -27.33
N GLU A 475 -9.70 1.69 -27.80
CA GLU A 475 -8.80 0.77 -27.08
C GLU A 475 -7.43 1.40 -26.84
N ARG A 476 -6.88 2.12 -27.84
CA ARG A 476 -5.64 2.91 -27.66
C ARG A 476 -5.80 3.92 -26.53
N ALA A 477 -6.88 4.70 -26.55
CA ALA A 477 -7.15 5.68 -25.52
C ALA A 477 -7.25 5.02 -24.14
N VAL A 478 -7.90 3.86 -24.04
CA VAL A 478 -8.01 3.10 -22.77
C VAL A 478 -6.65 2.68 -22.23
N VAL A 479 -5.75 2.12 -23.05
CA VAL A 479 -4.39 1.76 -22.60
C VAL A 479 -3.65 3.00 -22.08
N VAL A 480 -3.78 4.13 -22.78
CA VAL A 480 -3.17 5.40 -22.34
C VAL A 480 -3.77 5.88 -21.01
N ARG A 481 -5.09 5.81 -20.81
CA ARG A 481 -5.74 6.14 -19.53
C ARG A 481 -5.25 5.26 -18.38
N VAL A 482 -4.99 3.98 -18.64
CA VAL A 482 -4.41 3.08 -17.64
C VAL A 482 -2.99 3.51 -17.26
N LEU A 483 -2.16 3.84 -18.24
CA LEU A 483 -0.78 4.28 -18.03
C LEU A 483 -0.71 5.64 -17.31
N GLU A 484 -1.61 6.57 -17.62
CA GLU A 484 -1.77 7.85 -16.90
C GLU A 484 -2.11 7.66 -15.41
N GLY A 485 -2.76 6.55 -15.05
CA GLY A 485 -3.06 6.22 -13.66
C GLY A 485 -1.88 5.72 -12.84
N ARG A 486 -0.66 5.66 -13.40
CA ARG A 486 0.56 5.29 -12.66
C ARG A 486 1.35 6.53 -12.26
N GLU A 487 1.53 6.72 -10.96
CA GLU A 487 2.40 7.78 -10.42
C GLU A 487 3.80 7.73 -11.03
N ARG A 488 4.38 6.52 -11.20
CA ARG A 488 5.70 6.36 -11.82
C ARG A 488 5.76 7.07 -13.18
N LEU A 489 4.81 6.81 -14.08
CA LEU A 489 4.85 7.40 -15.42
C LEU A 489 4.56 8.90 -15.41
N VAL A 490 3.59 9.34 -14.60
CA VAL A 490 3.22 10.76 -14.44
C VAL A 490 4.40 11.58 -13.89
N SER A 491 5.20 10.98 -13.01
CA SER A 491 6.32 11.65 -12.35
C SER A 491 7.55 11.87 -13.24
N LEU A 492 7.59 11.22 -14.41
CA LEU A 492 8.70 11.26 -15.34
C LEU A 492 8.55 12.41 -16.35
N PRO A 493 9.51 13.34 -16.44
CA PRO A 493 9.46 14.44 -17.39
C PRO A 493 9.35 13.93 -18.84
N GLY A 494 8.32 14.40 -19.57
CA GLY A 494 8.12 14.09 -20.99
C GLY A 494 7.56 12.70 -21.31
N ALA A 495 7.55 11.76 -20.37
CA ALA A 495 7.14 10.37 -20.63
C ALA A 495 5.66 10.26 -21.09
N LEU A 496 4.75 11.01 -20.47
CA LEU A 496 3.34 11.06 -20.91
C LEU A 496 3.18 11.73 -22.28
N ALA A 497 3.98 12.76 -22.57
CA ALA A 497 3.93 13.44 -23.87
C ALA A 497 4.41 12.51 -24.99
N ASP A 498 5.47 11.73 -24.73
CA ASP A 498 5.94 10.69 -25.65
C ASP A 498 4.90 9.59 -25.85
N LEU A 499 4.28 9.11 -24.76
CA LEU A 499 3.19 8.13 -24.83
C LEU A 499 2.05 8.62 -25.74
N CYS A 500 1.54 9.84 -25.51
CA CYS A 500 0.45 10.41 -26.31
C CYS A 500 0.87 10.58 -27.78
N ARG A 501 2.09 11.08 -28.02
CA ARG A 501 2.64 11.31 -29.37
C ARG A 501 2.80 10.01 -30.15
N ILE A 502 3.35 8.96 -29.54
CA ILE A 502 3.61 7.67 -30.20
C ILE A 502 2.29 6.92 -30.45
N SER A 503 1.38 6.92 -29.47
CA SER A 503 0.09 6.23 -29.56
C SER A 503 -0.98 6.98 -30.39
N LYS A 504 -0.70 8.24 -30.76
CA LYS A 504 -1.67 9.16 -31.39
C LYS A 504 -2.98 9.27 -30.61
N VAL A 505 -2.87 9.31 -29.28
CA VAL A 505 -4.00 9.58 -28.39
C VAL A 505 -3.87 11.02 -27.91
N ASP A 506 -4.95 11.78 -28.05
CA ASP A 506 -4.95 13.16 -27.57
C ASP A 506 -4.73 13.20 -26.04
N PRO A 507 -3.85 14.09 -25.56
CA PRO A 507 -3.67 14.29 -24.14
C PRO A 507 -4.98 14.79 -23.54
N LEU A 508 -5.30 14.34 -22.33
CA LEU A 508 -6.47 14.85 -21.64
C LEU A 508 -6.33 16.36 -21.39
N PRO A 509 -7.43 17.13 -21.50
CA PRO A 509 -7.37 18.56 -21.28
C PRO A 509 -7.01 18.89 -19.84
N GLU A 510 -6.33 20.02 -19.64
CA GLU A 510 -6.06 20.56 -18.31
C GLU A 510 -7.38 20.89 -17.58
N LEU A 511 -7.43 20.64 -16.28
CA LEU A 511 -8.57 20.94 -15.42
C LEU A 511 -8.33 22.24 -14.65
N GLN A 512 -9.32 23.13 -14.65
CA GLN A 512 -9.28 24.43 -13.99
C GLN A 512 -10.39 24.48 -12.91
N PRO A 513 -10.24 23.75 -11.79
CA PRO A 513 -11.24 23.73 -10.74
C PRO A 513 -11.33 25.09 -10.04
N THR A 514 -12.51 25.37 -9.51
CA THR A 514 -12.77 26.49 -8.61
C THR A 514 -12.75 26.03 -7.16
N ASP A 515 -12.71 26.98 -6.23
CA ASP A 515 -12.86 26.72 -4.79
C ASP A 515 -14.18 26.00 -4.43
N GLU A 516 -15.18 26.02 -5.31
CA GLU A 516 -16.46 25.32 -5.11
C GLU A 516 -16.48 23.91 -5.72
N THR A 517 -15.63 23.65 -6.72
CA THR A 517 -15.68 22.41 -7.53
C THR A 517 -14.49 21.47 -7.31
N PHE A 518 -13.44 21.90 -6.59
CA PHE A 518 -12.27 21.06 -6.34
C PHE A 518 -12.60 19.74 -5.61
N GLY A 519 -13.68 19.72 -4.82
CA GLY A 519 -14.14 18.53 -4.10
C GLY A 519 -14.64 17.40 -5.00
N ASP A 520 -14.90 17.68 -6.28
CA ASP A 520 -15.33 16.67 -7.25
C ASP A 520 -14.17 15.88 -7.88
N LEU A 521 -12.93 16.33 -7.66
CA LEU A 521 -11.74 15.73 -8.24
C LEU A 521 -11.38 14.40 -7.56
N GLU A 522 -11.00 13.43 -8.38
CA GLU A 522 -10.51 12.13 -7.94
C GLU A 522 -8.98 12.03 -8.13
N ALA A 523 -8.33 11.05 -7.50
CA ALA A 523 -6.87 10.89 -7.57
C ALA A 523 -6.33 10.78 -9.00
N ILE A 524 -7.11 10.17 -9.91
CA ILE A 524 -6.77 10.06 -11.33
C ILE A 524 -6.77 11.42 -12.05
N ASP A 525 -7.44 12.43 -11.54
CA ASP A 525 -7.51 13.76 -12.15
C ASP A 525 -6.40 14.69 -11.69
N PHE A 526 -5.78 14.41 -10.54
CA PHE A 526 -4.85 15.33 -9.90
C PHE A 526 -3.68 15.75 -10.78
N PHE A 527 -3.17 14.89 -11.67
CA PHE A 527 -2.06 15.23 -12.56
C PHE A 527 -2.42 16.31 -13.60
N ARG A 528 -3.71 16.49 -13.92
CA ARG A 528 -4.22 17.44 -14.92
C ARG A 528 -4.66 18.77 -14.34
N VAL A 529 -4.72 18.89 -13.01
CA VAL A 529 -5.24 20.09 -12.34
C VAL A 529 -4.23 21.23 -12.44
N ASN A 530 -4.70 22.37 -12.96
CA ASN A 530 -4.01 23.65 -12.81
C ASN A 530 -4.36 24.27 -11.46
N PRO A 531 -3.37 24.54 -10.59
CA PRO A 531 -3.62 25.07 -9.26
C PRO A 531 -3.70 26.60 -9.18
N ASP A 532 -3.43 27.33 -10.26
CA ASP A 532 -3.13 28.77 -10.19
C ASP A 532 -4.27 29.62 -9.64
N GLN A 533 -5.51 29.24 -9.91
CA GLN A 533 -6.70 30.01 -9.52
C GLN A 533 -7.22 29.65 -8.11
N LEU A 534 -6.78 28.54 -7.52
CA LEU A 534 -7.30 28.04 -6.25
C LEU A 534 -6.80 28.84 -5.06
N SER A 535 -7.65 29.08 -4.06
CA SER A 535 -7.23 29.66 -2.78
C SER A 535 -6.41 28.69 -1.92
N ALA A 536 -5.87 29.19 -0.79
CA ALA A 536 -4.98 28.41 0.06
C ALA A 536 -5.63 27.12 0.60
N THR A 537 -6.91 27.17 0.99
CA THR A 537 -7.59 26.01 1.57
C THR A 537 -7.77 24.85 0.58
N PRO A 538 -8.32 25.05 -0.64
CA PRO A 538 -8.36 24.00 -1.66
C PRO A 538 -6.98 23.45 -2.02
N LEU A 539 -5.95 24.30 -2.13
CA LEU A 539 -4.58 23.84 -2.39
C LEU A 539 -4.06 22.91 -1.30
N TYR A 540 -4.30 23.26 -0.02
CA TYR A 540 -3.93 22.42 1.12
C TYR A 540 -4.67 21.06 1.10
N VAL A 541 -5.98 21.08 0.84
CA VAL A 541 -6.80 19.85 0.80
C VAL A 541 -6.36 18.97 -0.37
N LEU A 542 -6.16 19.53 -1.57
CA LEU A 542 -5.69 18.77 -2.72
C LEU A 542 -4.29 18.21 -2.51
N ALA A 543 -3.36 18.97 -1.90
CA ALA A 543 -2.03 18.47 -1.56
C ALA A 543 -2.10 17.28 -0.60
N SER A 544 -2.94 17.39 0.43
CA SER A 544 -3.16 16.33 1.43
C SER A 544 -3.79 15.08 0.80
N ASN A 545 -4.81 15.25 -0.03
CA ASN A 545 -5.48 14.14 -0.73
C ASN A 545 -4.55 13.46 -1.75
N ALA A 546 -3.75 14.25 -2.48
CA ALA A 546 -2.76 13.70 -3.41
C ALA A 546 -1.71 12.87 -2.67
N ARG A 547 -1.21 13.34 -1.51
CA ARG A 547 -0.32 12.55 -0.66
C ARG A 547 -0.99 11.27 -0.16
N ALA A 548 -2.20 11.38 0.37
CA ALA A 548 -2.94 10.24 0.92
C ALA A 548 -3.17 9.14 -0.13
N THR A 549 -3.31 9.52 -1.40
CA THR A 549 -3.50 8.61 -2.54
C THR A 549 -2.22 8.31 -3.32
N GLY A 550 -1.04 8.61 -2.76
CA GLY A 550 0.27 8.32 -3.37
C GLY A 550 0.63 9.14 -4.62
N GLY A 551 -0.16 10.16 -4.98
CA GLY A 551 0.09 11.08 -6.09
C GLY A 551 1.14 12.15 -5.73
N MET A 552 2.39 11.74 -5.54
CA MET A 552 3.46 12.60 -5.02
C MET A 552 3.74 13.81 -5.93
N THR A 553 3.72 13.62 -7.25
CA THR A 553 3.95 14.71 -8.21
C THR A 553 2.88 15.79 -8.11
N ALA A 554 1.61 15.39 -8.00
CA ALA A 554 0.51 16.34 -7.80
C ALA A 554 0.55 17.01 -6.42
N CYS A 555 0.87 16.23 -5.38
CA CYS A 555 1.09 16.75 -4.02
C CYS A 555 2.14 17.86 -4.03
N ASN A 556 3.28 17.63 -4.67
CA ASN A 556 4.36 18.61 -4.77
C ASN A 556 3.89 19.91 -5.44
N ARG A 557 3.19 19.79 -6.57
CA ARG A 557 2.67 20.94 -7.33
C ARG A 557 1.68 21.76 -6.50
N PHE A 558 0.71 21.12 -5.85
CA PHE A 558 -0.28 21.82 -5.01
C PHE A 558 0.35 22.46 -3.78
N ALA A 559 1.24 21.73 -3.09
CA ALA A 559 1.95 22.22 -1.92
C ALA A 559 2.87 23.40 -2.25
N SER A 560 3.59 23.32 -3.37
CA SER A 560 4.43 24.43 -3.85
C SER A 560 3.60 25.67 -4.15
N LYS A 561 2.45 25.52 -4.83
CA LYS A 561 1.55 26.65 -5.12
C LYS A 561 0.95 27.26 -3.85
N LEU A 562 0.58 26.43 -2.87
CA LEU A 562 0.11 26.88 -1.56
C LEU A 562 1.15 27.78 -0.89
N VAL A 563 2.38 27.28 -0.80
CA VAL A 563 3.51 28.00 -0.19
C VAL A 563 3.77 29.33 -0.90
N GLU A 564 3.86 29.31 -2.24
CA GLU A 564 4.06 30.52 -3.07
C GLU A 564 2.98 31.58 -2.74
N LYS A 565 1.71 31.17 -2.74
CA LYS A 565 0.57 32.06 -2.56
C LYS A 565 0.51 32.67 -1.17
N VAL A 566 0.72 31.87 -0.12
CA VAL A 566 0.67 32.36 1.26
C VAL A 566 1.86 33.26 1.57
N THR A 567 3.05 32.93 1.07
CA THR A 567 4.25 33.76 1.28
C THR A 567 4.10 35.16 0.66
N ALA A 568 3.29 35.30 -0.38
CA ALA A 568 3.02 36.57 -1.04
C ALA A 568 2.05 37.52 -0.28
N GLY A 569 1.36 37.05 0.77
CA GLY A 569 0.45 37.92 1.54
C GLY A 569 -0.67 37.25 2.32
N GLY A 570 -0.43 36.08 2.92
CA GLY A 570 -1.43 35.32 3.66
C GLY A 570 -1.66 35.78 5.11
N ASN A 571 -2.80 35.38 5.67
CA ASN A 571 -3.14 35.57 7.09
C ASN A 571 -2.49 34.51 8.01
N GLU A 572 -2.69 34.60 9.32
CA GLU A 572 -2.09 33.67 10.29
C GLU A 572 -2.52 32.20 10.08
N ASN A 573 -3.80 31.95 9.78
CA ASN A 573 -4.27 30.59 9.50
C ASN A 573 -3.65 30.04 8.22
N GLU A 574 -3.52 30.88 7.20
CA GLU A 574 -2.84 30.54 5.96
C GLU A 574 -1.35 30.28 6.18
N ALA A 575 -0.68 31.04 7.05
CA ALA A 575 0.71 30.78 7.43
C ALA A 575 0.88 29.40 8.08
N ARG A 576 -0.08 28.96 8.91
CA ARG A 576 -0.10 27.59 9.46
C ARG A 576 -0.34 26.53 8.37
N MET A 577 -1.23 26.79 7.41
CA MET A 577 -1.41 25.89 6.25
C MET A 577 -0.15 25.81 5.38
N ALA A 578 0.58 26.93 5.20
CA ALA A 578 1.84 26.94 4.47
C ALA A 578 2.93 26.14 5.17
N MET A 579 2.95 26.10 6.51
CA MET A 579 3.86 25.22 7.26
C MET A 579 3.67 23.74 6.91
N GLU A 580 2.42 23.28 6.87
CA GLU A 580 2.11 21.93 6.40
C GLU A 580 2.40 21.77 4.91
N GLY A 581 2.12 22.81 4.11
CA GLY A 581 2.49 22.87 2.69
C GLY A 581 3.99 22.64 2.47
N TYR A 582 4.86 23.26 3.26
CA TYR A 582 6.30 23.02 3.18
C TYR A 582 6.68 21.57 3.50
N ILE A 583 6.06 20.94 4.51
CA ILE A 583 6.31 19.52 4.84
C ILE A 583 5.87 18.62 3.69
N LEU A 584 4.65 18.85 3.17
CA LEU A 584 4.13 18.12 2.02
C LEU A 584 5.04 18.27 0.79
N GLN A 585 5.49 19.50 0.50
CA GLN A 585 6.39 19.79 -0.61
C GLN A 585 7.75 19.10 -0.42
N MET A 586 8.37 19.23 0.76
CA MET A 586 9.66 18.61 1.09
C MET A 586 9.62 17.09 0.89
N MET A 587 8.57 16.44 1.40
CA MET A 587 8.43 14.98 1.37
C MET A 587 7.95 14.42 0.02
N SER A 588 7.46 15.29 -0.88
CA SER A 588 7.03 14.91 -2.24
C SER A 588 8.01 15.33 -3.34
N THR A 589 9.01 16.14 -2.99
CA THR A 589 10.07 16.56 -3.90
C THR A 589 10.99 15.37 -4.16
N GLN A 590 11.24 15.10 -5.44
CA GLN A 590 12.00 13.93 -5.88
C GLN A 590 13.52 14.17 -5.90
N GLU A 591 13.95 15.44 -5.92
CA GLU A 591 15.37 15.81 -5.91
C GLU A 591 15.83 16.03 -4.46
N PRO A 592 16.73 15.18 -3.91
CA PRO A 592 17.11 15.22 -2.50
C PRO A 592 17.62 16.59 -2.01
N SER A 593 18.46 17.25 -2.80
CA SER A 593 19.00 18.57 -2.45
C SER A 593 17.93 19.66 -2.43
N GLU A 594 16.93 19.54 -3.30
CA GLU A 594 15.81 20.48 -3.31
C GLU A 594 14.89 20.27 -2.11
N SER A 595 14.63 19.01 -1.72
CA SER A 595 13.90 18.67 -0.51
C SER A 595 14.52 19.30 0.74
N ILE A 596 15.85 19.21 0.90
CA ILE A 596 16.58 19.84 2.01
C ILE A 596 16.43 21.37 1.97
N ALA A 597 16.61 21.98 0.80
CA ALA A 597 16.47 23.43 0.63
C ALA A 597 15.04 23.94 0.93
N ILE A 598 14.01 23.14 0.63
CA ILE A 598 12.63 23.43 1.02
C ILE A 598 12.49 23.42 2.54
N GLY A 599 13.08 22.44 3.23
CA GLY A 599 13.11 22.38 4.69
C GLY A 599 13.76 23.60 5.33
N ASP A 600 14.88 24.09 4.78
CA ASP A 600 15.54 25.30 5.25
C ASP A 600 14.64 26.54 5.09
N LYS A 601 14.03 26.72 3.91
CA LYS A 601 13.06 27.81 3.66
C LYS A 601 11.87 27.75 4.62
N ALA A 602 11.41 26.55 4.95
CA ALA A 602 10.28 26.34 5.84
C ALA A 602 10.62 26.77 7.28
N ILE A 603 11.85 26.49 7.75
CA ILE A 603 12.34 26.96 9.06
C ILE A 603 12.48 28.49 9.07
N GLU A 604 13.01 29.09 8.00
CA GLU A 604 13.11 30.56 7.87
C GLU A 604 11.72 31.21 7.90
N PHE A 605 10.77 30.67 7.14
CA PHE A 605 9.38 31.10 7.13
C PHE A 605 8.76 31.01 8.53
N ALA A 606 8.91 29.87 9.20
CA ALA A 606 8.40 29.66 10.55
C ALA A 606 8.95 30.70 11.55
N LYS A 607 10.25 30.97 11.50
CA LYS A 607 10.91 31.97 12.36
C LYS A 607 10.38 33.38 12.08
N ALA A 608 10.20 33.74 10.81
CA ALA A 608 9.65 35.04 10.42
C ALA A 608 8.20 35.25 10.90
N HIS A 609 7.40 34.18 10.92
CA HIS A 609 6.01 34.19 11.35
C HIS A 609 5.79 33.79 12.82
N GLN A 610 6.86 33.56 13.59
CA GLN A 610 6.82 33.12 14.99
C GLN A 610 6.01 31.82 15.21
N LEU A 611 6.10 30.90 14.25
CA LEU A 611 5.43 29.59 14.28
C LEU A 611 6.36 28.51 14.84
N ASN A 612 5.77 27.47 15.42
CA ASN A 612 6.51 26.26 15.83
C ASN A 612 6.94 25.47 14.58
N PHE A 613 8.21 25.08 14.50
CA PHE A 613 8.79 24.33 13.37
C PHE A 613 9.35 22.96 13.77
N ALA A 614 8.98 22.44 14.94
CA ALA A 614 9.38 21.10 15.39
C ALA A 614 8.92 20.01 14.41
N SER A 615 7.71 20.13 13.85
CA SER A 615 7.20 19.19 12.84
C SER A 615 8.05 19.14 11.57
N ILE A 616 8.61 20.28 11.14
CA ILE A 616 9.53 20.35 9.99
C ILE A 616 10.84 19.63 10.32
N LEU A 617 11.40 19.86 11.52
CA LEU A 617 12.64 19.20 11.93
C LEU A 617 12.46 17.68 12.04
N LEU A 618 11.32 17.22 12.57
CA LEU A 618 10.98 15.80 12.63
C LEU A 618 10.86 15.17 11.23
N ALA A 619 10.16 15.83 10.31
CA ALA A 619 10.08 15.38 8.92
C ALA A 619 11.46 15.40 8.23
N ARG A 620 12.33 16.37 8.56
CA ARG A 620 13.70 16.43 8.04
C ARG A 620 14.57 15.28 8.57
N LEU A 621 14.40 14.84 9.82
CA LEU A 621 15.10 13.66 10.33
C LEU A 621 14.78 12.41 9.49
N GLU A 622 13.50 12.17 9.22
CA GLU A 622 13.04 11.07 8.36
C GLU A 622 13.67 11.15 6.96
N LEU A 623 13.67 12.35 6.37
CA LEU A 623 14.29 12.60 5.07
C LEU A 623 15.80 12.31 5.08
N CYS A 624 16.55 12.87 6.01
CA CYS A 624 18.00 12.66 6.10
C CYS A 624 18.36 11.18 6.23
N LEU A 625 17.56 10.40 6.97
CA LEU A 625 17.76 8.95 7.07
C LEU A 625 17.47 8.23 5.76
N SER A 626 16.38 8.58 5.08
CA SER A 626 16.04 7.98 3.77
C SER A 626 17.11 8.24 2.71
N LEU A 627 17.87 9.34 2.86
CA LEU A 627 18.95 9.75 1.97
C LEU A 627 20.34 9.29 2.44
N SER A 628 20.43 8.61 3.58
CA SER A 628 21.69 8.29 4.28
C SER A 628 22.59 9.51 4.55
N ASP A 629 22.00 10.70 4.74
CA ASP A 629 22.70 11.95 5.03
C ASP A 629 23.00 12.08 6.53
N GLN A 630 24.14 11.54 6.95
CA GLN A 630 24.57 11.55 8.35
C GLN A 630 24.80 12.96 8.91
N ASP A 631 25.37 13.86 8.10
CA ASP A 631 25.68 15.22 8.53
C ASP A 631 24.39 16.04 8.70
N GLY A 632 23.48 15.97 7.72
CA GLY A 632 22.16 16.59 7.83
C GLY A 632 21.34 16.04 9.00
N PHE A 633 21.41 14.73 9.25
CA PHE A 633 20.79 14.10 10.41
C PHE A 633 21.31 14.67 11.73
N ARG A 634 22.64 14.73 11.91
CA ARG A 634 23.28 15.30 13.12
C ARG A 634 22.91 16.76 13.32
N GLN A 635 22.99 17.56 12.26
CA GLN A 635 22.62 18.98 12.32
C GLN A 635 21.15 19.18 12.71
N THR A 636 20.26 18.33 12.19
CA THR A 636 18.83 18.39 12.52
C THR A 636 18.57 18.04 13.98
N ILE A 637 19.22 17.01 14.53
CA ILE A 637 19.14 16.69 15.97
C ILE A 637 19.63 17.86 16.83
N MET A 638 20.78 18.45 16.50
CA MET A 638 21.31 19.61 17.24
C MET A 638 20.35 20.80 17.21
N GLU A 639 19.69 21.06 16.08
CA GLU A 639 18.70 22.15 15.98
C GLU A 639 17.43 21.83 16.80
N ILE A 640 17.01 20.56 16.88
CA ILE A 640 15.92 20.12 17.77
C ILE A 640 16.30 20.33 19.22
N GLU A 641 17.46 19.84 19.68
CA GLU A 641 17.91 19.98 21.07
C GLU A 641 18.01 21.47 21.46
N LYS A 642 18.57 22.29 20.58
CA LYS A 642 18.75 23.73 20.81
C LYS A 642 17.42 24.48 20.99
N ASN A 643 16.41 24.18 20.17
CA ASN A 643 15.15 24.94 20.15
C ASN A 643 14.02 24.27 20.95
N TYR A 644 14.07 22.95 21.12
CA TYR A 644 12.99 22.11 21.66
C TYR A 644 13.48 21.03 22.65
N GLY A 645 14.75 21.04 23.07
CA GLY A 645 15.29 20.03 24.00
C GLY A 645 14.60 19.99 25.37
N ASN A 646 13.95 21.09 25.77
CA ASN A 646 13.14 21.17 27.00
C ASN A 646 11.65 20.86 26.78
N ASP A 647 11.23 20.53 25.56
CA ASP A 647 9.85 20.15 25.23
C ASP A 647 9.71 18.61 25.30
N PRO A 648 9.06 18.07 26.34
CA PRO A 648 8.97 16.62 26.51
C PRO A 648 8.19 15.94 25.38
N ALA A 649 7.24 16.64 24.75
CA ALA A 649 6.43 16.07 23.68
C ALA A 649 7.25 15.91 22.40
N VAL A 650 8.07 16.92 22.05
CA VAL A 650 8.97 16.85 20.89
C VAL A 650 10.04 15.78 21.11
N MET A 651 10.66 15.74 22.29
CA MET A 651 11.70 14.75 22.59
C MET A 651 11.17 13.32 22.65
N ALA A 652 9.95 13.10 23.16
CA ALA A 652 9.28 11.80 23.10
C ALA A 652 9.04 11.35 21.66
N ARG A 653 8.68 12.29 20.76
CA ARG A 653 8.48 11.98 19.34
C ARG A 653 9.81 11.65 18.63
N VAL A 654 10.90 12.35 18.94
CA VAL A 654 12.25 11.99 18.47
C VAL A 654 12.62 10.59 18.93
N GLN A 655 12.43 10.27 20.21
CA GLN A 655 12.71 8.93 20.74
C GLN A 655 11.88 7.84 20.04
N GLN A 656 10.58 8.09 19.86
CA GLN A 656 9.70 7.17 19.13
C GLN A 656 10.20 6.95 17.70
N LEU A 657 10.60 8.02 17.01
CA LEU A 657 11.12 7.94 15.65
C LEU A 657 12.40 7.10 15.60
N LEU A 658 13.38 7.40 16.45
CA LEU A 658 14.63 6.63 16.54
C LEU A 658 14.40 5.14 16.88
N MET A 659 13.38 4.85 17.69
CA MET A 659 12.99 3.48 18.02
C MET A 659 12.32 2.77 16.84
N GLN A 660 11.41 3.44 16.12
CA GLN A 660 10.77 2.91 14.90
C GLN A 660 11.80 2.59 13.82
N LEU A 661 12.85 3.41 13.73
CA LEU A 661 13.96 3.23 12.82
C LEU A 661 15.00 2.19 13.30
N GLY A 662 14.81 1.63 14.50
CA GLY A 662 15.69 0.62 15.06
C GLY A 662 17.08 1.12 15.47
N ILE A 663 17.28 2.44 15.58
CA ILE A 663 18.54 3.06 16.03
C ILE A 663 18.72 2.87 17.55
N ILE A 664 17.63 3.03 18.29
CA ILE A 664 17.58 2.82 19.74
C ILE A 664 16.60 1.70 20.11
N ARG A 665 16.84 1.08 21.26
CA ARG A 665 15.94 0.14 21.92
C ARG A 665 14.82 0.89 22.69
N PRO A 666 13.74 0.20 23.09
CA PRO A 666 12.69 0.79 23.93
C PRO A 666 13.18 1.34 25.27
N ASP A 667 14.33 0.87 25.76
CA ASP A 667 15.00 1.36 26.97
C ASP A 667 15.87 2.61 26.72
N GLY A 668 15.91 3.14 25.49
CA GLY A 668 16.70 4.30 25.10
C GLY A 668 18.17 4.01 24.77
N SER A 669 18.63 2.77 24.92
CA SER A 669 20.01 2.39 24.57
C SER A 669 20.20 2.17 23.06
N LEU A 670 21.39 2.48 22.54
CA LEU A 670 21.71 2.19 21.13
C LEU A 670 21.70 0.67 20.88
N ARG A 671 21.16 0.23 19.75
CA ARG A 671 21.28 -1.17 19.33
C ARG A 671 22.72 -1.42 18.82
N GLU A 672 23.48 -2.27 19.52
CA GLU A 672 24.73 -2.81 18.98
C GLU A 672 24.47 -3.71 17.75
N ALA A 673 25.31 -3.59 16.72
CA ALA A 673 25.29 -4.49 15.57
C ALA A 673 25.60 -5.94 16.03
N PRO A 674 24.86 -6.97 15.57
CA PRO A 674 25.07 -8.33 16.06
C PRO A 674 26.43 -8.86 15.63
N GLY A 675 27.24 -9.29 16.60
CA GLY A 675 28.47 -10.04 16.39
C GLY A 675 28.20 -11.43 15.81
N GLY A 676 28.20 -11.54 14.49
CA GLY A 676 28.26 -12.77 13.69
C GLY A 676 29.09 -12.48 12.43
N PRO A 677 29.61 -13.50 11.69
CA PRO A 677 30.54 -13.27 10.59
C PRO A 677 29.92 -12.35 9.55
N ALA A 678 30.45 -11.11 9.51
CA ALA A 678 30.07 -9.96 8.68
C ALA A 678 28.76 -10.12 7.88
N ALA A 679 27.63 -10.04 8.57
CA ALA A 679 26.45 -9.44 7.96
C ALA A 679 26.83 -7.99 7.62
N ALA A 680 26.57 -7.58 6.38
CA ALA A 680 26.90 -6.24 5.89
C ALA A 680 26.47 -5.19 6.92
N ALA A 681 27.40 -4.29 7.24
CA ALA A 681 27.12 -3.11 8.04
C ALA A 681 25.88 -2.42 7.45
N THR A 682 24.81 -2.30 8.22
CA THR A 682 23.93 -1.15 8.02
C THR A 682 24.81 0.08 8.24
N GLU A 683 24.93 0.94 7.23
CA GLU A 683 25.83 2.12 7.13
C GLU A 683 25.61 3.21 8.21
N PHE A 684 24.93 2.89 9.31
CA PHE A 684 24.72 3.77 10.46
C PHE A 684 25.32 3.13 11.72
N THR A 685 26.65 3.16 11.82
CA THR A 685 27.33 3.16 13.11
C THR A 685 28.05 4.51 13.22
N PRO A 686 27.58 5.46 14.05
CA PRO A 686 28.32 6.69 14.27
C PRO A 686 29.68 6.36 14.90
N ALA A 687 30.74 6.94 14.34
CA ALA A 687 32.06 6.90 14.97
C ALA A 687 31.99 7.49 16.39
N ALA A 688 32.69 6.87 17.33
CA ALA A 688 32.77 7.32 18.71
C ALA A 688 33.21 8.81 18.77
N PRO A 689 32.55 9.66 19.57
CA PRO A 689 32.96 11.04 19.72
C PRO A 689 34.36 11.12 20.36
N PRO A 690 35.16 12.17 20.05
CA PRO A 690 36.41 12.42 20.76
C PRO A 690 36.14 12.64 22.25
N GLU A 691 37.05 12.16 23.09
CA GLU A 691 36.96 12.25 24.54
C GLU A 691 36.74 13.69 25.06
N GLU A 692 35.83 13.78 26.03
CA GLU A 692 35.56 14.86 26.99
C GLU A 692 34.94 16.19 26.48
N ARG A 693 33.63 16.33 26.78
CA ARG A 693 33.12 17.33 27.72
C ARG A 693 31.90 16.77 28.44
N SER A 694 31.93 16.82 29.77
CA SER A 694 30.89 16.35 30.69
C SER A 694 29.51 16.95 30.37
N GLY A 695 28.63 16.16 29.75
CA GLY A 695 27.20 16.44 29.59
C GLY A 695 26.44 15.27 30.19
N GLY A 696 25.69 15.53 31.27
CA GLY A 696 24.99 14.51 32.05
C GLY A 696 23.90 13.80 31.25
N VAL A 697 23.83 12.49 31.45
CA VAL A 697 22.71 11.63 31.07
C VAL A 697 21.45 12.16 31.78
N TRP A 698 20.44 12.52 31.02
CA TRP A 698 19.14 12.95 31.55
C TRP A 698 18.30 11.72 31.90
N THR A 699 17.98 11.54 33.18
CA THR A 699 16.94 10.63 33.67
C THR A 699 15.90 11.47 34.43
N PRO A 700 14.60 11.40 34.08
CA PRO A 700 13.57 12.03 34.88
C PRO A 700 13.34 11.18 36.14
N ASP A 701 13.34 11.84 37.30
CA ASP A 701 13.16 11.34 38.67
C ASP A 701 14.42 10.89 39.43
N SER A 702 15.12 11.87 40.02
CA SER A 702 15.83 11.69 41.29
C SER A 702 15.86 13.01 42.08
N PRO A 703 15.41 13.03 43.36
CA PRO A 703 15.44 14.24 44.18
C PRO A 703 16.88 14.59 44.60
N GLU A 704 17.20 15.88 44.53
CA GLU A 704 18.51 16.44 44.88
C GLU A 704 18.94 16.04 46.30
N THR A 705 20.15 15.47 46.42
CA THR A 705 20.85 15.36 47.70
C THR A 705 22.24 16.02 47.61
N PRO A 706 22.71 16.69 48.68
CA PRO A 706 23.80 17.64 48.60
C PRO A 706 25.18 16.97 48.72
N ASN A 707 26.15 17.66 48.13
CA ASN A 707 27.59 17.38 48.06
C ASN A 707 28.22 16.83 49.37
N PRO A 708 29.02 15.75 49.35
CA PRO A 708 29.61 15.17 50.55
C PRO A 708 30.99 15.77 50.83
N SER A 709 31.10 16.59 51.87
CA SER A 709 32.38 16.90 52.48
C SER A 709 32.22 17.09 53.98
N ALA A 710 33.14 16.46 54.72
CA ALA A 710 33.31 16.42 56.18
C ALA A 710 32.62 15.23 56.88
N GLY A 711 33.45 14.43 57.55
CA GLY A 711 33.08 13.22 58.27
C GLY A 711 32.55 13.45 59.67
N GLY A 712 32.18 12.36 60.33
CA GLY A 712 31.74 12.35 61.72
C GLY A 712 30.91 11.11 62.06
N GLU A 713 31.56 10.17 62.75
CA GLU A 713 31.06 9.16 63.69
C GLU A 713 29.54 8.97 63.89
N GLY A 714 29.10 7.71 63.76
CA GLY A 714 28.61 6.94 64.92
C GLY A 714 27.12 6.96 65.30
N SER A 715 26.47 5.80 65.06
CA SER A 715 25.47 5.13 65.94
C SER A 715 24.03 5.73 65.99
N LYS A 716 22.90 5.01 66.15
CA LYS A 716 22.55 3.59 66.41
C LYS A 716 20.99 3.46 66.49
N LEU A 717 20.50 2.20 66.48
CA LEU A 717 19.18 1.62 66.88
C LEU A 717 18.06 1.55 65.81
N TRP A 718 17.72 0.36 65.24
CA TRP A 718 16.86 -0.78 65.69
C TRP A 718 15.35 -0.51 65.53
N VAL A 719 14.47 -1.39 65.00
CA VAL A 719 13.73 -2.57 65.59
C VAL A 719 12.90 -3.29 64.44
N PRO A 720 12.18 -4.44 64.57
CA PRO A 720 12.58 -5.88 64.54
C PRO A 720 11.76 -6.85 63.59
N GLY A 721 12.30 -8.07 63.34
CA GLY A 721 11.63 -9.39 63.04
C GLY A 721 10.97 -9.56 61.64
N MET A 722 11.34 -10.45 60.71
CA MET A 722 11.81 -11.87 60.71
C MET A 722 10.87 -12.84 61.43
N ASP A 723 9.98 -13.49 60.67
CA ASP A 723 10.21 -14.81 60.08
C ASP A 723 9.82 -14.81 58.59
#